data_AF-A0A1W6MV78-F1
#
_entry.id   AF-A0A1W6MV78-F1
#
_cell.length_a   1.000
_cell.length_b   1.000
_cell.length_c   1.000
_cell.angle_alpha   90.00
_cell.angle_beta   90.00
_cell.angle_gamma   90.00
#
_symmetry.space_group_name_H-M   'P 1'
#
loop_
_entity.id
_entity.type
_entity.pdbx_description
1 polymer ?
#
loop_
_entity_poly.entity_id
_entity_poly.type
_entity_poly.pdbx_seq_one_letter_code
_entity_poly.pdbx_strand_id
1 'polypeptide(L)'
;MTYSSLIELVSVRAKKTALAFIFALFGLALVSDPLLAGGANVFPGAPPVVTSAYFSLPANPAPGSSVGTITATVSPTSWSLSGAGSQYFVITVGSKGWGVVTVGASSPPSGSYNLIATATNKWGSGSGTLGITVAAPAINGACGPANGQSLSSAPTTGLCSAGTASSVSGSGPWTWTCAGSGGGTTASCSASLQSSSGSPPSYSAATWKNYPQDPNYFPTVLWLQDLRTTIPGYSSFLAAMKGTGMNTLLDLNGYTGGLWWPSSFGVDNTGFFAQIAAAGVYLIPQVNSATNLPSCIGGCIGNLSPNNTDVNSVASYQALIANTGLKSTIIGYVMADEPQTGSCTQWPMSGIPTEVAIFKSYDSTRPFFLNSGDYVFNSGWCPGTLNADFMAAMPIGSMDSYPLINPWTTYNAAGTGTPVDSLWIQGWSVAQMVSQRPAGAPFWAFVETGSDALGFGGSGNGFTCNTSTNTCTNGSWTIYQRAPANLVNAEVWMSIINGAAGIEYFCEDTTASFAYCMGQGGSVGALAAQANVTYINSNLKSFAQVLNSPTVGRCTMNTGMAYANYTTSCSNGILTITTGTSTVPASALVKSYSGATYLIAQPDRNGSAAFTFTLTGLAGKTAKVVYDSNSRYDSANTSLGSTFTLNSAAQFTDKFAANGDNYQVKIYQIQ
;
A
#
# COMPACT_ATOMS: atom_id res chain seq x y z
N MET A 1 1.18 -51.19 38.31
CA MET A 1 0.82 -52.60 38.55
C MET A 1 -0.46 -52.62 39.36
N THR A 2 -1.49 -53.33 38.87
CA THR A 2 -2.53 -54.10 39.59
C THR A 2 -3.18 -53.52 40.86
N TYR A 3 -4.47 -53.59 41.20
CA TYR A 3 -5.71 -54.23 40.71
C TYR A 3 -6.80 -53.78 41.73
N SER A 4 -8.08 -53.62 41.32
CA SER A 4 -9.31 -54.08 42.04
C SER A 4 -9.57 -53.71 43.53
N SER A 5 -10.77 -53.47 44.08
CA SER A 5 -12.19 -53.56 43.69
C SER A 5 -13.05 -52.91 44.79
N LEU A 6 -14.13 -52.23 44.39
CA LEU A 6 -15.52 -52.27 44.90
C LEU A 6 -15.84 -52.75 46.36
N ILE A 7 -16.50 -51.90 47.16
CA ILE A 7 -17.91 -52.03 47.68
C ILE A 7 -18.23 -50.98 48.78
N GLU A 8 -19.28 -50.19 48.47
CA GLU A 8 -20.38 -49.61 49.27
C GLU A 8 -20.28 -48.78 50.58
N LEU A 9 -21.21 -47.80 50.60
CA LEU A 9 -21.97 -47.19 51.70
C LEU A 9 -21.29 -46.10 52.57
N VAL A 10 -21.53 -44.82 52.28
CA VAL A 10 -22.67 -44.01 52.79
C VAL A 10 -22.57 -42.57 52.22
N SER A 11 -23.70 -42.10 51.72
CA SER A 11 -23.92 -40.87 50.97
C SER A 11 -23.67 -39.56 51.74
N VAL A 12 -22.57 -38.90 51.39
CA VAL A 12 -22.42 -37.47 51.06
C VAL A 12 -23.39 -36.48 51.74
N ARG A 13 -22.99 -35.98 52.92
CA ARG A 13 -23.10 -34.54 53.21
C ARG A 13 -21.96 -33.81 52.48
N ALA A 14 -22.25 -32.59 52.03
CA ALA A 14 -21.35 -31.65 51.35
C ALA A 14 -21.16 -31.86 49.84
N LYS A 15 -22.04 -31.22 49.06
CA LYS A 15 -21.71 -30.47 47.83
C LYS A 15 -22.98 -29.79 47.32
N LYS A 16 -23.04 -28.45 47.40
CA LYS A 16 -23.63 -27.53 46.39
C LYS A 16 -23.64 -26.08 46.89
N THR A 17 -22.44 -25.55 47.11
CA THR A 17 -22.11 -24.16 46.73
C THR A 17 -21.61 -24.22 45.30
N ALA A 18 -22.53 -24.20 44.34
CA ALA A 18 -22.29 -23.96 42.91
C ALA A 18 -23.64 -24.09 42.18
N LEU A 19 -24.48 -23.04 42.23
CA LEU A 19 -25.46 -22.66 41.21
C LEU A 19 -26.23 -21.39 41.66
N ALA A 20 -25.49 -20.35 42.03
CA ALA A 20 -25.96 -18.97 41.89
C ALA A 20 -25.32 -18.48 40.58
N PHE A 21 -26.10 -17.82 39.71
CA PHE A 21 -25.89 -17.64 38.26
C PHE A 21 -26.42 -18.77 37.39
N ILE A 22 -27.74 -18.78 37.19
CA ILE A 22 -28.53 -19.14 35.99
C ILE A 22 -29.97 -19.33 36.49
N PHE A 23 -30.73 -18.23 36.64
CA PHE A 23 -32.21 -18.22 36.63
C PHE A 23 -32.72 -16.77 36.54
N ALA A 24 -32.13 -16.01 35.61
CA ALA A 24 -32.69 -14.76 35.11
C ALA A 24 -32.76 -14.92 33.59
N LEU A 25 -33.74 -15.70 33.08
CA LEU A 25 -34.15 -15.66 31.65
C LEU A 25 -35.34 -16.54 31.25
N PHE A 26 -36.05 -17.20 32.18
CA PHE A 26 -37.36 -17.79 31.86
C PHE A 26 -38.43 -17.10 32.70
N GLY A 27 -39.15 -16.16 32.07
CA GLY A 27 -40.31 -15.50 32.65
C GLY A 27 -41.44 -16.50 32.89
N LEU A 28 -41.43 -17.12 34.06
CA LEU A 28 -42.63 -17.66 34.67
C LEU A 28 -43.29 -16.53 35.44
N ALA A 29 -44.38 -16.00 34.90
CA ALA A 29 -45.29 -15.18 35.67
C ALA A 29 -45.84 -16.04 36.82
N LEU A 30 -45.35 -15.78 38.03
CA LEU A 30 -46.03 -16.17 39.26
C LEU A 30 -47.38 -15.46 39.24
N VAL A 31 -48.43 -16.23 38.97
CA VAL A 31 -49.81 -15.80 39.20
C VAL A 31 -49.90 -15.50 40.68
N SER A 32 -50.07 -14.22 41.01
CA SER A 32 -50.43 -13.77 42.35
C SER A 32 -51.71 -14.49 42.77
N ASP A 33 -51.64 -15.28 43.83
CA ASP A 33 -52.80 -15.77 44.56
C ASP A 33 -53.72 -14.58 44.92
N PRO A 34 -54.99 -14.53 44.46
CA PRO A 34 -55.97 -13.65 45.04
C PRO A 34 -56.94 -14.53 45.85
N LEU A 35 -56.49 -15.04 46.99
CA LEU A 35 -57.37 -15.75 47.93
C LEU A 35 -57.15 -15.28 49.37
N LEU A 36 -57.21 -13.96 49.58
CA LEU A 36 -57.59 -13.36 50.86
C LEU A 36 -58.46 -12.12 50.63
N ALA A 37 -59.69 -12.36 50.17
CA ALA A 37 -60.83 -11.49 50.43
C ALA A 37 -62.05 -12.39 50.61
N GLY A 38 -62.34 -12.71 51.87
CA GLY A 38 -63.59 -13.38 52.23
C GLY A 38 -64.79 -12.48 51.93
N GLY A 39 -65.91 -13.12 51.56
CA GLY A 39 -67.23 -12.50 51.61
C GLY A 39 -67.85 -12.13 50.27
N ALA A 40 -68.00 -13.08 49.35
CA ALA A 40 -69.09 -13.03 48.37
C ALA A 40 -69.81 -14.37 48.39
N ASN A 41 -71.08 -14.33 48.81
CA ASN A 41 -71.97 -15.47 48.87
C ASN A 41 -71.99 -16.21 47.52
N VAL A 42 -71.42 -17.41 47.48
CA VAL A 42 -71.67 -18.37 46.41
C VAL A 42 -73.15 -18.73 46.51
N PHE A 43 -73.98 -18.13 45.66
CA PHE A 43 -75.33 -18.64 45.43
C PHE A 43 -75.20 -20.12 45.04
N PRO A 44 -75.93 -21.04 45.67
CA PRO A 44 -76.05 -22.39 45.16
C PRO A 44 -76.94 -22.35 43.91
N GLY A 45 -76.42 -21.81 42.80
CA GLY A 45 -77.10 -21.89 41.51
C GLY A 45 -76.82 -20.85 40.43
N ALA A 46 -75.57 -20.45 40.20
CA ALA A 46 -75.23 -19.54 39.09
C ALA A 46 -74.56 -20.27 37.90
N PRO A 47 -74.77 -19.80 36.65
CA PRO A 47 -73.95 -20.18 35.50
C PRO A 47 -72.46 -19.86 35.72
N PRO A 48 -71.52 -20.65 35.16
CA PRO A 48 -70.09 -20.35 35.25
C PRO A 48 -69.74 -19.08 34.49
N VAL A 49 -68.88 -18.21 35.05
CA VAL A 49 -68.26 -17.09 34.31
C VAL A 49 -66.80 -17.44 34.04
N VAL A 50 -66.43 -17.51 32.77
CA VAL A 50 -65.07 -17.90 32.33
C VAL A 50 -64.14 -16.69 32.37
N THR A 51 -62.99 -16.82 33.01
CA THR A 51 -61.95 -15.79 32.98
C THR A 51 -61.15 -15.90 31.69
N SER A 52 -61.05 -14.82 30.91
CA SER A 52 -60.25 -14.81 29.68
C SER A 52 -58.77 -15.11 29.97
N ALA A 53 -58.13 -15.88 29.09
CA ALA A 53 -56.75 -16.31 29.25
C ALA A 53 -55.97 -16.21 27.93
N TYR A 54 -54.66 -15.97 28.03
CA TYR A 54 -53.76 -15.85 26.89
C TYR A 54 -52.54 -16.74 27.08
N PHE A 55 -52.23 -17.56 26.07
CA PHE A 55 -51.12 -18.52 26.10
C PHE A 55 -50.23 -18.36 24.87
N SER A 56 -48.95 -18.70 25.04
CA SER A 56 -47.97 -18.73 23.96
C SER A 56 -47.39 -20.14 23.83
N LEU A 57 -47.40 -20.66 22.62
CA LEU A 57 -46.85 -21.97 22.28
C LEU A 57 -45.58 -21.83 21.43
N PRO A 58 -44.61 -22.74 21.59
CA PRO A 58 -43.48 -22.83 20.68
C PRO A 58 -43.96 -23.25 19.28
N ALA A 59 -43.08 -23.09 18.30
CA ALA A 59 -43.36 -23.53 16.93
C ALA A 59 -43.57 -25.04 16.86
N ASN A 60 -44.50 -25.47 15.99
CA ASN A 60 -44.85 -26.88 15.76
C ASN A 60 -45.12 -27.66 17.06
N PRO A 61 -46.06 -27.21 17.91
CA PRO A 61 -46.32 -27.91 19.15
C PRO A 61 -46.89 -29.30 18.86
N ALA A 62 -46.36 -30.33 19.51
CA ALA A 62 -46.77 -31.72 19.25
C ALA A 62 -48.23 -31.94 19.67
N PRO A 63 -48.98 -32.83 18.99
CA PRO A 63 -50.31 -33.24 19.42
C PRO A 63 -50.32 -33.67 20.90
N GLY A 64 -51.31 -33.21 21.66
CA GLY A 64 -51.43 -33.46 23.10
C GLY A 64 -50.57 -32.57 24.01
N SER A 65 -49.77 -31.65 23.45
CA SER A 65 -48.99 -30.70 24.27
C SER A 65 -49.91 -29.84 25.14
N SER A 66 -49.53 -29.64 26.41
CA SER A 66 -50.26 -28.76 27.32
C SER A 66 -50.17 -27.31 26.88
N VAL A 67 -51.31 -26.65 26.69
CA VAL A 67 -51.39 -25.22 26.38
C VAL A 67 -51.52 -24.40 27.65
N GLY A 68 -52.39 -24.84 28.56
CA GLY A 68 -52.63 -24.15 29.83
C GLY A 68 -53.99 -24.52 30.44
N THR A 69 -54.32 -23.87 31.54
CA THR A 69 -55.60 -24.07 32.24
C THR A 69 -56.41 -22.79 32.25
N ILE A 70 -57.70 -22.89 31.96
CA ILE A 70 -58.68 -21.81 32.06
C ILE A 70 -59.65 -22.09 33.22
N THR A 71 -60.01 -21.04 33.95
CA THR A 71 -60.85 -21.13 35.16
C THR A 71 -62.20 -20.47 34.96
N ALA A 72 -63.18 -20.89 35.75
CA ALA A 72 -64.47 -20.24 35.85
C ALA A 72 -64.82 -19.96 37.32
N THR A 73 -65.68 -18.97 37.57
CA THR A 73 -66.08 -18.50 38.90
C THR A 73 -66.76 -19.56 39.78
N VAL A 74 -67.37 -20.58 39.16
CA VAL A 74 -67.94 -21.77 39.83
C VAL A 74 -67.62 -23.02 39.01
N SER A 75 -67.54 -24.19 39.67
CA SER A 75 -67.13 -25.45 39.04
C SER A 75 -68.09 -25.89 37.91
N PRO A 76 -67.63 -25.93 36.64
CA PRO A 76 -68.42 -26.42 35.53
C PRO A 76 -68.41 -27.94 35.42
N THR A 77 -69.44 -28.51 34.79
CA THR A 77 -69.56 -29.94 34.47
C THR A 77 -69.03 -30.27 33.07
N SER A 78 -68.91 -29.30 32.17
CA SER A 78 -68.34 -29.47 30.83
C SER A 78 -67.73 -28.18 30.29
N TRP A 79 -66.81 -28.33 29.32
CA TRP A 79 -66.17 -27.25 28.58
C TRP A 79 -66.25 -27.50 27.07
N SER A 80 -66.33 -26.42 26.28
CA SER A 80 -66.24 -26.47 24.82
C SER A 80 -65.45 -25.28 24.27
N LEU A 81 -64.80 -25.47 23.11
CA LEU A 81 -64.14 -24.41 22.35
C LEU A 81 -64.89 -24.15 21.05
N SER A 82 -64.95 -22.89 20.65
CA SER A 82 -65.45 -22.47 19.33
C SER A 82 -64.63 -21.30 18.78
N GLY A 83 -64.79 -21.00 17.49
CA GLY A 83 -64.03 -19.97 16.78
C GLY A 83 -63.03 -20.55 15.77
N ALA A 84 -62.42 -19.66 14.98
CA ALA A 84 -61.47 -20.04 13.94
C ALA A 84 -60.20 -20.65 14.53
N GLY A 85 -59.89 -21.90 14.14
CA GLY A 85 -58.76 -22.67 14.66
C GLY A 85 -59.07 -23.54 15.88
N SER A 86 -60.33 -23.58 16.33
CA SER A 86 -60.75 -24.46 17.44
C SER A 86 -60.51 -25.95 17.17
N GLN A 87 -60.42 -26.38 15.91
CA GLN A 87 -60.08 -27.77 15.55
C GLN A 87 -58.67 -28.21 16.00
N TYR A 88 -57.77 -27.26 16.26
CA TYR A 88 -56.39 -27.55 16.66
C TYR A 88 -56.22 -27.68 18.18
N PHE A 89 -57.27 -27.47 18.97
CA PHE A 89 -57.20 -27.44 20.43
C PHE A 89 -58.33 -28.25 21.05
N VAL A 90 -58.03 -28.90 22.17
CA VAL A 90 -58.97 -29.71 22.92
C VAL A 90 -59.04 -29.17 24.34
N ILE A 91 -60.26 -29.01 24.86
CA ILE A 91 -60.51 -28.62 26.25
C ILE A 91 -61.19 -29.77 26.99
N THR A 92 -60.64 -30.16 28.14
CA THR A 92 -61.21 -31.22 29.00
C THR A 92 -61.41 -30.72 30.42
N VAL A 93 -62.32 -31.37 31.17
CA VAL A 93 -62.56 -31.06 32.58
C VAL A 93 -61.44 -31.64 33.44
N GLY A 94 -60.68 -30.79 34.14
CA GLY A 94 -59.63 -31.18 35.08
C GLY A 94 -60.13 -31.42 36.50
N SER A 95 -59.22 -31.80 37.40
CA SER A 95 -59.47 -32.30 38.77
C SER A 95 -60.13 -31.31 39.75
N LYS A 96 -60.45 -30.08 39.30
CA LYS A 96 -61.17 -29.04 40.06
C LYS A 96 -62.26 -28.33 39.23
N GLY A 97 -62.69 -28.93 38.11
CA GLY A 97 -63.61 -28.30 37.16
C GLY A 97 -62.94 -27.31 36.19
N TRP A 98 -61.61 -27.12 36.29
CA TRP A 98 -60.87 -26.26 35.37
C TRP A 98 -60.89 -26.80 33.95
N GLY A 99 -60.87 -25.92 32.96
CA GLY A 99 -60.68 -26.31 31.57
C GLY A 99 -59.19 -26.52 31.31
N VAL A 100 -58.77 -27.75 31.05
CA VAL A 100 -57.40 -28.06 30.65
C VAL A 100 -57.34 -28.02 29.14
N VAL A 101 -56.56 -27.08 28.58
CA VAL A 101 -56.41 -26.91 27.13
C VAL A 101 -55.15 -27.60 26.67
N THR A 102 -55.28 -28.44 25.64
CA THR A 102 -54.18 -29.16 24.99
C THR A 102 -54.24 -28.97 23.47
N VAL A 103 -53.13 -29.21 22.80
CA VAL A 103 -53.10 -29.30 21.33
C VAL A 103 -53.86 -30.56 20.90
N GLY A 104 -54.74 -30.41 19.92
CA GLY A 104 -55.55 -31.49 19.37
C GLY A 104 -54.74 -32.47 18.52
N ALA A 105 -55.45 -33.29 17.74
CA ALA A 105 -54.84 -34.36 16.93
C ALA A 105 -53.89 -33.82 15.83
N SER A 106 -54.12 -32.60 15.35
CA SER A 106 -53.28 -31.91 14.38
C SER A 106 -52.60 -30.70 15.02
N SER A 107 -51.29 -30.55 14.80
CA SER A 107 -50.55 -29.37 15.26
C SER A 107 -51.07 -28.09 14.60
N PRO A 108 -51.35 -27.01 15.36
CA PRO A 108 -51.74 -25.72 14.80
C PRO A 108 -50.59 -25.10 13.99
N PRO A 109 -50.87 -24.54 12.80
CA PRO A 109 -49.94 -23.64 12.10
C PRO A 109 -49.50 -22.45 12.98
N SER A 110 -48.37 -21.83 12.65
CA SER A 110 -47.94 -20.59 13.32
C SER A 110 -48.94 -19.45 13.09
N GLY A 111 -49.26 -18.70 14.13
CA GLY A 111 -50.25 -17.62 14.07
C GLY A 111 -50.95 -17.38 15.39
N SER A 112 -51.84 -16.37 15.40
CA SER A 112 -52.66 -16.04 16.58
C SER A 112 -54.07 -16.56 16.42
N TYR A 113 -54.54 -17.30 17.43
CA TYR A 113 -55.85 -17.91 17.50
C TYR A 113 -56.65 -17.24 18.62
N ASN A 114 -57.81 -16.68 18.27
CA ASN A 114 -58.74 -16.07 19.23
C ASN A 114 -59.98 -16.96 19.32
N LEU A 115 -60.01 -17.80 20.34
CA LEU A 115 -61.07 -18.79 20.57
C LEU A 115 -62.04 -18.30 21.65
N ILE A 116 -63.22 -18.90 21.67
CA ILE A 116 -64.23 -18.72 22.72
C ILE A 116 -64.31 -20.02 23.50
N ALA A 117 -63.97 -19.95 24.80
CA ALA A 117 -64.12 -21.04 25.73
C ALA A 117 -65.43 -20.90 26.49
N THR A 118 -66.29 -21.91 26.43
CA THR A 118 -67.59 -21.94 27.10
C THR A 118 -67.59 -23.02 28.16
N ALA A 119 -67.99 -22.64 29.37
CA ALA A 119 -68.14 -23.54 30.51
C ALA A 119 -69.62 -23.67 30.86
N THR A 120 -70.08 -24.90 31.11
CA THR A 120 -71.49 -25.21 31.39
C THR A 120 -71.62 -25.98 32.69
N ASN A 121 -72.63 -25.64 33.49
CA ASN A 121 -73.10 -26.43 34.63
C ASN A 121 -74.62 -26.59 34.56
N LYS A 122 -75.23 -27.24 35.57
CA LYS A 122 -76.69 -27.44 35.62
C LYS A 122 -77.55 -26.15 35.68
N TRP A 123 -76.92 -25.00 35.88
CA TRP A 123 -77.57 -23.69 36.04
C TRP A 123 -77.43 -22.79 34.80
N GLY A 124 -76.55 -23.13 33.86
CA GLY A 124 -76.37 -22.41 32.60
C GLY A 124 -74.95 -22.48 32.06
N SER A 125 -74.67 -21.68 31.03
CA SER A 125 -73.34 -21.56 30.41
C SER A 125 -72.84 -20.12 30.44
N GLY A 126 -71.53 -19.94 30.56
CA GLY A 126 -70.88 -18.66 30.31
C GLY A 126 -69.58 -18.85 29.52
N SER A 127 -69.13 -17.78 28.88
CA SER A 127 -68.03 -17.82 27.92
C SER A 127 -66.99 -16.74 28.21
N GLY A 128 -65.75 -17.01 27.82
CA GLY A 128 -64.62 -16.09 27.91
C GLY A 128 -63.67 -16.27 26.73
N THR A 129 -62.79 -15.30 26.52
CA THR A 129 -61.84 -15.32 25.40
C THR A 129 -60.60 -16.14 25.75
N LEU A 130 -60.20 -17.00 24.83
CA LEU A 130 -58.96 -17.76 24.90
C LEU A 130 -58.06 -17.37 23.73
N GLY A 131 -57.03 -16.57 24.00
CA GLY A 131 -56.02 -16.23 22.99
C GLY A 131 -54.84 -17.20 23.04
N ILE A 132 -54.45 -17.77 21.91
CA ILE A 132 -53.28 -18.64 21.78
C ILE A 132 -52.41 -18.13 20.65
N THR A 133 -51.14 -17.82 20.92
CA THR A 133 -50.17 -17.46 19.87
C THR A 133 -49.17 -18.59 19.69
N VAL A 134 -49.06 -19.12 18.47
CA VAL A 134 -48.09 -20.16 18.09
C VAL A 134 -46.94 -19.49 17.36
N ALA A 135 -45.72 -19.62 17.90
CA ALA A 135 -44.53 -19.04 17.27
C ALA A 135 -44.26 -19.64 15.88
N ALA A 136 -43.70 -18.84 14.98
CA ALA A 136 -43.18 -19.34 13.71
C ALA A 136 -41.93 -20.21 13.95
N PRO A 137 -41.70 -21.26 13.13
CA PRO A 137 -40.49 -22.04 13.23
C PRO A 137 -39.26 -21.16 13.04
N ALA A 138 -38.27 -21.33 13.94
CA ALA A 138 -37.03 -20.59 13.86
C ALA A 138 -36.24 -21.03 12.62
N ILE A 139 -35.87 -20.05 11.78
CA ILE A 139 -34.92 -20.24 10.68
C ILE A 139 -33.64 -19.55 11.11
N ASN A 140 -32.60 -20.34 11.39
CA ASN A 140 -31.27 -19.78 11.66
C ASN A 140 -30.67 -19.27 10.36
N GLY A 141 -30.11 -18.05 10.40
CA GLY A 141 -29.33 -17.53 9.30
C GLY A 141 -28.12 -18.41 9.04
N ALA A 142 -27.82 -18.65 7.76
CA ALA A 142 -26.68 -19.45 7.34
C ALA A 142 -26.00 -18.81 6.13
N CYS A 143 -24.67 -18.76 6.19
CA CYS A 143 -23.87 -18.20 5.12
C CYS A 143 -24.02 -19.01 3.82
N GLY A 144 -24.05 -18.30 2.69
CA GLY A 144 -24.09 -18.90 1.36
C GLY A 144 -22.70 -19.27 0.83
N PRO A 145 -22.62 -19.78 -0.42
CA PRO A 145 -21.38 -20.28 -1.00
C PRO A 145 -20.27 -19.23 -1.16
N ALA A 146 -20.58 -17.93 -1.13
CA ALA A 146 -19.58 -16.86 -1.16
C ALA A 146 -18.76 -16.76 0.14
N ASN A 147 -19.24 -17.32 1.25
CA ASN A 147 -18.58 -17.24 2.54
C ASN A 147 -17.33 -18.12 2.63
N GLY A 148 -16.24 -17.56 3.18
CA GLY A 148 -14.92 -18.18 3.28
C GLY A 148 -14.16 -18.24 1.95
N GLN A 149 -14.70 -17.66 0.87
CA GLN A 149 -14.04 -17.63 -0.43
C GLN A 149 -13.04 -16.48 -0.53
N SER A 150 -12.05 -16.66 -1.39
CA SER A 150 -11.14 -15.61 -1.85
C SER A 150 -11.60 -15.09 -3.20
N LEU A 151 -12.06 -13.85 -3.27
CA LEU A 151 -12.70 -13.27 -4.47
C LEU A 151 -11.94 -12.02 -4.95
N SER A 152 -12.02 -11.72 -6.25
CA SER A 152 -11.40 -10.54 -6.86
C SER A 152 -12.26 -9.27 -6.78
N SER A 153 -13.53 -9.40 -6.39
CA SER A 153 -14.46 -8.29 -6.19
C SER A 153 -15.53 -8.65 -5.15
N ALA A 154 -16.23 -7.62 -4.64
CA ALA A 154 -17.26 -7.81 -3.62
C ALA A 154 -18.36 -8.76 -4.13
N PRO A 155 -18.74 -9.80 -3.35
CA PRO A 155 -19.79 -10.73 -3.77
C PRO A 155 -21.14 -10.02 -3.82
N THR A 156 -21.90 -10.22 -4.89
CA THR A 156 -23.28 -9.68 -5.05
C THR A 156 -24.34 -10.77 -5.02
N THR A 157 -23.94 -12.04 -5.10
CA THR A 157 -24.84 -13.21 -5.10
C THR A 157 -24.26 -14.30 -4.19
N GLY A 158 -25.10 -15.28 -3.83
CA GLY A 158 -24.66 -16.40 -2.97
C GLY A 158 -24.28 -16.00 -1.54
N LEU A 159 -24.85 -14.90 -1.03
CA LEU A 159 -24.53 -14.34 0.29
C LEU A 159 -25.09 -15.18 1.44
N CYS A 160 -26.35 -15.59 1.37
CA CYS A 160 -27.01 -16.41 2.39
C CYS A 160 -27.61 -17.67 1.76
N SER A 161 -27.43 -18.81 2.42
CA SER A 161 -28.13 -20.06 2.10
C SER A 161 -29.44 -20.19 2.88
N ALA A 162 -29.53 -19.54 4.04
CA ALA A 162 -30.75 -19.36 4.83
C ALA A 162 -30.76 -17.98 5.52
N GLY A 163 -31.94 -17.40 5.68
CA GLY A 163 -32.11 -16.05 6.24
C GLY A 163 -31.95 -14.92 5.21
N THR A 164 -32.08 -13.69 5.66
CA THR A 164 -32.03 -12.48 4.81
C THR A 164 -30.63 -11.86 4.86
N ALA A 165 -30.02 -11.63 3.69
CA ALA A 165 -28.69 -11.02 3.58
C ALA A 165 -28.72 -9.51 3.86
N SER A 166 -27.73 -9.00 4.59
CA SER A 166 -27.44 -7.56 4.67
C SER A 166 -26.72 -7.06 3.43
N SER A 167 -26.52 -5.74 3.34
CA SER A 167 -25.52 -5.19 2.42
C SER A 167 -24.12 -5.72 2.76
N VAL A 168 -23.31 -5.93 1.73
CA VAL A 168 -21.90 -6.31 1.87
C VAL A 168 -21.09 -5.06 2.18
N SER A 169 -20.30 -5.11 3.25
CA SER A 169 -19.47 -4.01 3.75
C SER A 169 -17.99 -4.37 3.68
N GLY A 170 -17.12 -3.37 3.44
CA GLY A 170 -15.67 -3.53 3.32
C GLY A 170 -15.17 -3.48 1.87
N SER A 171 -13.88 -3.26 1.69
CA SER A 171 -13.18 -3.24 0.39
C SER A 171 -12.32 -4.49 0.15
N GLY A 172 -12.42 -5.49 1.03
CA GLY A 172 -11.55 -6.67 1.05
C GLY A 172 -10.70 -6.72 2.33
N PRO A 173 -11.04 -7.58 3.32
CA PRO A 173 -12.12 -8.57 3.32
C PRO A 173 -13.52 -7.92 3.32
N TRP A 174 -14.47 -8.64 2.73
CA TRP A 174 -15.89 -8.27 2.74
C TRP A 174 -16.61 -8.99 3.86
N THR A 175 -17.58 -8.31 4.47
CA THR A 175 -18.41 -8.84 5.55
C THR A 175 -19.88 -8.58 5.29
N TRP A 176 -20.72 -9.54 5.67
CA TRP A 176 -22.18 -9.39 5.66
C TRP A 176 -22.79 -10.30 6.72
N THR A 177 -24.08 -10.13 6.97
CA THR A 177 -24.84 -10.96 7.90
C THR A 177 -26.00 -11.63 7.20
N CYS A 178 -26.35 -12.83 7.67
CA CYS A 178 -27.57 -13.56 7.30
C CYS A 178 -28.49 -13.58 8.52
N ALA A 179 -29.51 -12.73 8.50
CA ALA A 179 -30.46 -12.60 9.60
C ALA A 179 -31.47 -13.75 9.57
N GLY A 180 -31.56 -14.50 10.68
CA GLY A 180 -32.59 -15.52 10.88
C GLY A 180 -33.99 -14.93 11.10
N SER A 181 -35.02 -15.77 11.05
CA SER A 181 -36.42 -15.39 11.31
C SER A 181 -37.08 -16.30 12.35
N GLY A 182 -38.21 -15.89 12.93
CA GLY A 182 -38.96 -16.72 13.89
C GLY A 182 -38.21 -17.02 15.20
N GLY A 183 -37.32 -16.11 15.64
CA GLY A 183 -36.44 -16.31 16.80
C GLY A 183 -35.14 -17.05 16.49
N GLY A 184 -34.83 -17.30 15.22
CA GLY A 184 -33.56 -17.89 14.78
C GLY A 184 -32.36 -16.95 14.92
N THR A 185 -31.16 -17.51 14.91
CA THR A 185 -29.89 -16.77 15.09
C THR A 185 -29.42 -16.05 13.82
N THR A 186 -28.63 -14.99 13.97
CA THR A 186 -27.93 -14.32 12.86
C THR A 186 -26.55 -14.93 12.64
N ALA A 187 -26.21 -15.29 11.39
CA ALA A 187 -24.86 -15.71 11.02
C ALA A 187 -24.04 -14.54 10.47
N SER A 188 -22.79 -14.44 10.90
CA SER A 188 -21.81 -13.48 10.37
C SER A 188 -20.95 -14.18 9.33
N CYS A 189 -20.85 -13.57 8.15
CA CYS A 189 -20.20 -14.14 6.98
C CYS A 189 -19.12 -13.20 6.46
N SER A 190 -18.06 -13.77 5.87
CA SER A 190 -16.98 -13.01 5.28
C SER A 190 -16.40 -13.68 4.04
N ALA A 191 -15.79 -12.89 3.18
CA ALA A 191 -14.97 -13.36 2.07
C ALA A 191 -13.67 -12.54 2.05
N SER A 192 -12.54 -13.19 1.81
CA SER A 192 -11.25 -12.53 1.67
C SER A 192 -11.10 -11.95 0.28
N LEU A 193 -10.42 -10.80 0.18
CA LEU A 193 -9.87 -10.37 -1.11
C LEU A 193 -8.81 -11.40 -1.51
N GLN A 194 -8.91 -11.91 -2.73
CA GLN A 194 -7.92 -12.84 -3.26
C GLN A 194 -6.56 -12.13 -3.34
N SER A 195 -5.75 -12.29 -2.30
CA SER A 195 -4.33 -11.98 -2.36
C SER A 195 -3.76 -12.84 -3.48
N SER A 196 -3.19 -12.21 -4.49
CA SER A 196 -2.46 -12.90 -5.54
C SER A 196 -1.27 -13.62 -4.90
N SER A 197 -1.47 -14.87 -4.50
CA SER A 197 -0.42 -15.82 -4.12
C SER A 197 0.33 -16.28 -5.37
N GLY A 198 0.81 -15.33 -6.16
CA GLY A 198 2.00 -15.56 -6.98
C GLY A 198 3.22 -15.51 -6.06
N SER A 199 4.29 -16.20 -6.44
CA SER A 199 5.63 -15.79 -6.02
C SER A 199 5.75 -14.26 -6.04
N PRO A 200 6.55 -13.64 -5.15
CA PRO A 200 6.79 -12.20 -5.21
C PRO A 200 7.05 -11.79 -6.66
N PRO A 201 6.43 -10.71 -7.18
CA PRO A 201 6.55 -10.34 -8.57
C PRO A 201 8.04 -10.26 -8.95
N SER A 202 8.49 -11.11 -9.88
CA SER A 202 9.84 -10.96 -10.44
C SER A 202 9.76 -9.87 -11.50
N TYR A 203 10.22 -8.68 -11.14
CA TYR A 203 10.39 -7.59 -12.09
C TYR A 203 11.79 -7.67 -12.67
N SER A 204 11.87 -7.54 -13.99
CA SER A 204 13.12 -7.34 -14.70
C SER A 204 12.82 -6.55 -15.96
N ALA A 205 13.70 -5.59 -16.28
CA ALA A 205 13.62 -4.83 -17.53
C ALA A 205 13.49 -5.76 -18.76
N ALA A 206 14.10 -6.96 -18.72
CA ALA A 206 14.04 -7.95 -19.79
C ALA A 206 12.66 -8.60 -19.99
N THR A 207 11.76 -8.52 -18.99
CA THR A 207 10.41 -9.11 -19.07
C THR A 207 9.40 -8.20 -19.77
N TRP A 208 9.68 -6.89 -19.86
CA TRP A 208 8.80 -5.92 -20.50
C TRP A 208 9.13 -5.76 -21.97
N LYS A 209 8.34 -6.42 -22.83
CA LYS A 209 8.55 -6.44 -24.29
C LYS A 209 8.66 -5.04 -24.93
N ASN A 210 7.97 -4.04 -24.38
CA ASN A 210 7.95 -2.67 -24.90
C ASN A 210 8.87 -1.71 -24.13
N TYR A 211 9.64 -2.21 -23.16
CA TYR A 211 10.70 -1.46 -22.51
C TYR A 211 12.01 -1.59 -23.32
N PRO A 212 12.86 -0.55 -23.42
CA PRO A 212 14.08 -0.61 -24.22
C PRO A 212 15.02 -1.74 -23.77
N GLN A 213 15.40 -2.59 -24.72
CA GLN A 213 16.35 -3.71 -24.51
C GLN A 213 17.75 -3.41 -25.08
N ASP A 214 17.97 -2.19 -25.58
CA ASP A 214 19.27 -1.77 -26.09
C ASP A 214 20.28 -1.72 -24.94
N PRO A 215 21.40 -2.47 -25.00
CA PRO A 215 22.41 -2.42 -23.96
C PRO A 215 23.05 -1.02 -23.77
N ASN A 216 22.88 -0.11 -24.73
CA ASN A 216 23.32 1.29 -24.63
C ASN A 216 22.27 2.22 -23.99
N TYR A 217 21.08 1.72 -23.68
CA TYR A 217 20.06 2.49 -22.98
C TYR A 217 20.32 2.45 -21.47
N PHE A 218 20.78 3.58 -20.93
CA PHE A 218 20.75 3.85 -19.50
C PHE A 218 19.73 4.98 -19.27
N PRO A 219 18.66 4.78 -18.47
CA PRO A 219 17.64 5.80 -18.27
C PRO A 219 18.21 7.08 -17.67
N THR A 220 18.13 8.16 -18.45
CA THR A 220 18.41 9.54 -18.03
C THR A 220 17.12 10.31 -18.24
N VAL A 221 16.37 10.45 -17.15
CA VAL A 221 14.97 10.83 -17.13
C VAL A 221 14.86 12.30 -16.76
N LEU A 222 14.04 13.04 -17.49
CA LEU A 222 13.60 14.35 -17.05
C LEU A 222 12.26 14.21 -16.33
N TRP A 223 12.23 14.59 -15.06
CA TRP A 223 11.01 14.84 -14.32
C TRP A 223 10.49 16.23 -14.67
N LEU A 224 9.32 16.32 -15.30
CA LEU A 224 8.79 17.59 -15.78
C LEU A 224 7.43 17.89 -15.18
N GLN A 225 7.31 19.06 -14.54
CA GLN A 225 6.06 19.51 -13.91
C GLN A 225 5.34 20.66 -14.66
N ASP A 226 6.01 21.44 -15.53
CA ASP A 226 5.38 22.47 -16.40
C ASP A 226 6.36 23.06 -17.45
N LEU A 227 5.83 23.48 -18.61
CA LEU A 227 6.56 23.98 -19.78
C LEU A 227 6.07 25.37 -20.20
N ARG A 228 6.82 26.43 -19.85
CA ARG A 228 6.39 27.80 -20.17
C ARG A 228 7.41 28.72 -20.86
N THR A 229 8.61 28.29 -21.25
CA THR A 229 9.62 29.25 -21.75
C THR A 229 10.62 28.73 -22.81
N THR A 230 11.45 29.66 -23.30
CA THR A 230 12.55 29.44 -24.25
C THR A 230 13.78 28.85 -23.55
N ILE A 231 14.40 27.84 -24.18
CA ILE A 231 15.68 27.27 -23.73
C ILE A 231 16.82 27.82 -24.59
N PRO A 232 17.79 28.56 -24.01
CA PRO A 232 18.92 29.12 -24.73
C PRO A 232 19.70 28.06 -25.50
N GLY A 233 20.02 28.35 -26.76
CA GLY A 233 20.79 27.47 -27.63
C GLY A 233 19.99 26.34 -28.27
N TYR A 234 18.70 26.18 -27.96
CA TYR A 234 17.87 25.12 -28.51
C TYR A 234 16.60 25.64 -29.17
N SER A 235 16.20 24.99 -30.27
CA SER A 235 14.98 25.33 -31.02
C SER A 235 13.70 24.82 -30.36
N SER A 236 13.81 23.83 -29.47
CA SER A 236 12.67 23.26 -28.75
C SER A 236 13.12 22.61 -27.45
N PHE A 237 12.14 22.33 -26.59
CA PHE A 237 12.31 21.55 -25.36
C PHE A 237 12.94 20.17 -25.62
N LEU A 238 12.41 19.41 -26.58
CA LEU A 238 12.94 18.09 -26.93
C LEU A 238 14.37 18.17 -27.47
N ALA A 239 14.71 19.25 -28.18
CA ALA A 239 16.09 19.50 -28.60
C ALA A 239 17.01 19.74 -27.40
N ALA A 240 16.56 20.49 -26.38
CA ALA A 240 17.33 20.72 -25.17
C ALA A 240 17.50 19.44 -24.31
N MET A 241 16.44 18.65 -24.15
CA MET A 241 16.53 17.33 -23.49
C MET A 241 17.57 16.45 -24.17
N LYS A 242 17.51 16.35 -25.49
CA LYS A 242 18.46 15.56 -26.27
C LYS A 242 19.89 16.13 -26.18
N GLY A 243 20.02 17.45 -26.20
CA GLY A 243 21.30 18.16 -26.06
C GLY A 243 21.96 17.98 -24.70
N THR A 244 21.16 17.76 -23.65
CA THR A 244 21.64 17.38 -22.31
C THR A 244 21.85 15.88 -22.15
N GLY A 245 21.59 15.08 -23.18
CA GLY A 245 21.76 13.63 -23.16
C GLY A 245 20.68 12.87 -22.40
N MET A 246 19.58 13.54 -22.02
CA MET A 246 18.39 12.90 -21.47
C MET A 246 17.64 12.16 -22.58
N ASN A 247 17.14 10.96 -22.26
CA ASN A 247 16.55 10.05 -23.24
C ASN A 247 15.12 9.62 -22.90
N THR A 248 14.64 9.95 -21.71
CA THR A 248 13.30 9.56 -21.26
C THR A 248 12.61 10.78 -20.67
N LEU A 249 11.39 11.05 -21.12
CA LEU A 249 10.50 12.05 -20.55
C LEU A 249 9.49 11.36 -19.63
N LEU A 250 9.46 11.77 -18.37
CA LEU A 250 8.37 11.45 -17.47
C LEU A 250 7.41 12.64 -17.41
N ASP A 251 6.17 12.43 -17.82
CA ASP A 251 5.14 13.46 -17.86
C ASP A 251 4.25 13.35 -16.62
N LEU A 252 4.23 14.41 -15.81
CA LEU A 252 3.45 14.51 -14.57
C LEU A 252 2.83 15.91 -14.46
N ASN A 253 1.59 15.95 -13.99
CA ASN A 253 0.81 17.16 -13.69
C ASN A 253 0.06 17.78 -14.89
N GLY A 254 -1.11 17.21 -15.17
CA GLY A 254 -2.17 17.84 -15.97
C GLY A 254 -2.84 19.07 -15.34
N TYR A 255 -2.30 19.68 -14.28
CA TYR A 255 -2.95 20.80 -13.54
C TYR A 255 -2.31 22.19 -13.79
N THR A 256 -1.04 22.25 -14.18
CA THR A 256 -0.32 23.52 -14.36
C THR A 256 0.39 23.55 -15.69
N GLY A 257 -0.37 23.78 -16.78
CA GLY A 257 0.24 24.14 -18.07
C GLY A 257 0.90 23.02 -18.88
N GLY A 258 0.83 21.76 -18.43
CA GLY A 258 1.30 20.59 -19.18
C GLY A 258 0.71 20.51 -20.59
N LEU A 259 1.54 20.13 -21.56
CA LEU A 259 1.14 20.00 -22.95
C LEU A 259 0.02 18.95 -23.06
N TRP A 260 -1.19 19.35 -23.40
CA TRP A 260 -2.40 18.52 -23.35
C TRP A 260 -2.48 17.45 -24.46
N TRP A 261 -1.80 16.33 -24.28
CA TRP A 261 -1.87 15.17 -25.18
C TRP A 261 -1.90 13.85 -24.36
N PRO A 262 -2.77 12.88 -24.70
CA PRO A 262 -3.90 13.00 -25.60
C PRO A 262 -4.91 13.98 -24.99
N SER A 263 -5.39 14.97 -25.74
CA SER A 263 -6.49 15.83 -25.25
C SER A 263 -7.88 15.22 -25.51
N SER A 264 -7.91 14.09 -26.21
CA SER A 264 -9.06 13.22 -26.39
C SER A 264 -8.60 11.77 -26.49
N PHE A 265 -9.49 10.83 -26.18
CA PHE A 265 -9.17 9.40 -26.17
C PHE A 265 -8.48 8.94 -27.46
N GLY A 266 -7.22 8.48 -27.36
CA GLY A 266 -6.46 7.93 -28.48
C GLY A 266 -6.02 8.91 -29.56
N VAL A 267 -6.04 10.23 -29.32
CA VAL A 267 -5.68 11.24 -30.33
C VAL A 267 -4.57 12.20 -29.87
N ASP A 268 -3.53 12.33 -30.71
CA ASP A 268 -2.45 13.32 -30.56
C ASP A 268 -2.83 14.63 -31.25
N ASN A 269 -3.75 15.39 -30.65
CA ASN A 269 -4.27 16.62 -31.26
C ASN A 269 -3.23 17.74 -31.37
N THR A 270 -2.16 17.72 -30.56
CA THR A 270 -1.10 18.74 -30.58
C THR A 270 0.08 18.35 -31.48
N GLY A 271 0.13 17.09 -31.93
CA GLY A 271 1.29 16.53 -32.63
C GLY A 271 2.52 16.37 -31.73
N PHE A 272 2.40 16.58 -30.41
CA PHE A 272 3.55 16.55 -29.53
C PHE A 272 4.04 15.12 -29.29
N PHE A 273 3.15 14.13 -29.25
CA PHE A 273 3.56 12.73 -29.18
C PHE A 273 4.39 12.33 -30.41
N ALA A 274 3.96 12.74 -31.61
CA ALA A 274 4.74 12.56 -32.82
C ALA A 274 6.10 13.28 -32.77
N GLN A 275 6.18 14.47 -32.16
CA GLN A 275 7.44 15.20 -31.97
C GLN A 275 8.40 14.49 -31.01
N ILE A 276 7.91 13.93 -29.90
CA ILE A 276 8.70 13.12 -28.97
C ILE A 276 9.32 11.93 -29.72
N ALA A 277 8.48 11.21 -30.47
CA ALA A 277 8.94 10.07 -31.26
C ALA A 277 9.98 10.48 -32.32
N ALA A 278 9.75 11.58 -33.04
CA ALA A 278 10.69 12.12 -34.02
C ALA A 278 12.02 12.57 -33.39
N ALA A 279 12.00 13.03 -32.14
CA ALA A 279 13.21 13.36 -31.39
C ALA A 279 14.03 12.12 -30.98
N GLY A 280 13.40 10.94 -30.94
CA GLY A 280 13.98 9.70 -30.44
C GLY A 280 14.03 9.65 -28.91
N VAL A 281 13.08 10.31 -28.25
CA VAL A 281 12.93 10.34 -26.79
C VAL A 281 11.88 9.32 -26.39
N TYR A 282 12.14 8.56 -25.34
CA TYR A 282 11.15 7.67 -24.73
C TYR A 282 10.22 8.45 -23.80
N LEU A 283 9.05 7.90 -23.57
CA LEU A 283 7.99 8.56 -22.84
C LEU A 283 7.35 7.61 -21.82
N ILE A 284 7.12 8.14 -20.63
CA ILE A 284 6.34 7.52 -19.57
C ILE A 284 5.26 8.54 -19.19
N PRO A 285 4.03 8.41 -19.71
CA PRO A 285 2.98 9.37 -19.44
C PRO A 285 2.23 9.07 -18.15
N GLN A 286 1.66 10.10 -17.54
CA GLN A 286 0.77 9.95 -16.40
C GLN A 286 -0.56 9.30 -16.79
N VAL A 287 -1.05 8.38 -15.96
CA VAL A 287 -2.38 7.78 -16.10
C VAL A 287 -3.21 7.97 -14.83
N ASN A 288 -4.53 8.07 -14.99
CA ASN A 288 -5.47 8.23 -13.88
C ASN A 288 -5.54 6.97 -13.00
N SER A 289 -5.66 7.14 -11.68
CA SER A 289 -5.91 6.05 -10.72
C SER A 289 -7.41 5.78 -10.51
N ALA A 290 -7.79 4.54 -10.19
CA ALA A 290 -9.20 4.11 -10.12
C ALA A 290 -9.96 4.57 -8.85
N THR A 291 -9.27 5.15 -7.87
CA THR A 291 -9.90 5.61 -6.62
C THR A 291 -9.99 7.13 -6.57
N ASN A 292 -11.20 7.63 -6.29
CA ASN A 292 -11.45 9.04 -5.98
C ASN A 292 -10.51 9.48 -4.87
N LEU A 293 -9.59 10.40 -5.18
CA LEU A 293 -8.69 11.02 -4.22
C LEU A 293 -9.37 12.27 -3.64
N PRO A 294 -9.95 12.22 -2.42
CA PRO A 294 -10.30 13.44 -1.72
C PRO A 294 -9.00 13.95 -1.09
N SER A 295 -8.59 15.18 -1.42
CA SER A 295 -7.58 15.95 -0.69
C SER A 295 -6.11 15.52 -0.77
N CYS A 296 -5.56 15.23 -1.95
CA CYS A 296 -4.12 15.47 -2.16
C CYS A 296 -3.89 16.98 -2.39
N ILE A 297 -3.09 17.62 -1.55
CA ILE A 297 -2.65 19.01 -1.74
C ILE A 297 -1.63 18.99 -2.89
N GLY A 298 -2.06 19.26 -4.12
CA GLY A 298 -1.18 19.21 -5.30
C GLY A 298 -1.81 18.71 -6.60
N GLY A 299 -3.05 18.18 -6.58
CA GLY A 299 -3.82 17.95 -7.82
C GLY A 299 -3.62 16.58 -8.49
N CYS A 300 -3.56 15.49 -7.73
CA CYS A 300 -3.79 14.17 -8.33
C CYS A 300 -5.26 14.09 -8.78
N ILE A 301 -5.44 13.90 -10.08
CA ILE A 301 -6.67 14.14 -10.81
C ILE A 301 -7.81 13.21 -10.37
N GLY A 302 -8.94 13.85 -10.01
CA GLY A 302 -10.28 13.58 -10.52
C GLY A 302 -10.78 12.14 -10.64
N ASN A 303 -11.63 11.76 -9.68
CA ASN A 303 -12.76 10.82 -9.75
C ASN A 303 -13.06 10.16 -11.10
N LEU A 304 -12.39 9.05 -11.43
CA LEU A 304 -12.70 8.25 -12.61
C LEU A 304 -12.67 6.75 -12.28
N SER A 305 -13.88 6.19 -12.30
CA SER A 305 -14.21 4.77 -12.31
C SER A 305 -13.36 4.00 -13.35
N PRO A 306 -13.13 2.69 -13.22
CA PRO A 306 -12.35 1.83 -14.14
C PRO A 306 -12.86 1.72 -15.60
N ASN A 307 -13.43 2.77 -16.18
CA ASN A 307 -13.67 2.85 -17.62
C ASN A 307 -12.44 3.43 -18.32
N ASN A 308 -11.76 2.55 -19.04
CA ASN A 308 -10.53 2.76 -19.81
C ASN A 308 -10.75 3.63 -21.08
N THR A 309 -11.52 4.72 -20.96
CA THR A 309 -11.88 5.62 -22.08
C THR A 309 -11.49 7.07 -21.83
N ASP A 310 -10.89 7.37 -20.67
CA ASP A 310 -10.39 8.71 -20.38
C ASP A 310 -9.14 9.04 -21.16
N VAL A 311 -8.92 10.34 -21.39
CA VAL A 311 -7.80 10.84 -22.18
C VAL A 311 -6.44 10.42 -21.62
N ASN A 312 -6.32 10.33 -20.30
CA ASN A 312 -5.14 9.91 -19.54
C ASN A 312 -5.33 8.49 -18.96
N SER A 313 -5.68 7.53 -19.83
CA SER A 313 -5.84 6.11 -19.46
C SER A 313 -4.91 5.22 -20.27
N VAL A 314 -4.61 4.02 -19.76
CA VAL A 314 -3.77 3.05 -20.48
C VAL A 314 -4.33 2.74 -21.87
N ALA A 315 -5.65 2.54 -22.04
CA ALA A 315 -6.20 2.30 -23.38
C ALA A 315 -6.19 3.55 -24.26
N SER A 316 -6.30 4.76 -23.72
CA SER A 316 -6.13 5.96 -24.54
C SER A 316 -4.73 6.00 -25.14
N TYR A 317 -3.69 5.72 -24.34
CA TYR A 317 -2.33 5.61 -24.85
C TYR A 317 -2.14 4.42 -25.81
N GLN A 318 -2.77 3.28 -25.55
CA GLN A 318 -2.73 2.14 -26.48
C GLN A 318 -3.45 2.44 -27.80
N ALA A 319 -4.57 3.14 -27.77
CA ALA A 319 -5.30 3.60 -28.95
C ALA A 319 -4.47 4.62 -29.72
N LEU A 320 -3.81 5.55 -29.03
CA LEU A 320 -2.89 6.50 -29.65
C LEU A 320 -1.73 5.78 -30.34
N ILE A 321 -1.13 4.79 -29.68
CA ILE A 321 -0.09 3.93 -30.25
C ILE A 321 -0.61 3.19 -31.49
N ALA A 322 -1.84 2.67 -31.45
CA ALA A 322 -2.44 1.96 -32.57
C ALA A 322 -2.70 2.88 -33.77
N ASN A 323 -3.16 4.11 -33.52
CA ASN A 323 -3.47 5.10 -34.55
C ASN A 323 -2.22 5.67 -35.22
N THR A 324 -1.14 5.88 -34.46
CA THR A 324 0.10 6.50 -34.96
C THR A 324 1.15 5.49 -35.41
N GLY A 325 1.10 4.26 -34.89
CA GLY A 325 2.12 3.23 -35.12
C GLY A 325 3.39 3.38 -34.27
N LEU A 326 3.49 4.40 -33.40
CA LEU A 326 4.71 4.76 -32.66
C LEU A 326 4.88 3.96 -31.34
N LYS A 327 4.85 2.63 -31.44
CA LYS A 327 4.79 1.73 -30.26
C LYS A 327 5.99 1.82 -29.33
N SER A 328 7.18 2.10 -29.88
CA SER A 328 8.44 2.15 -29.13
C SER A 328 8.65 3.44 -28.35
N THR A 329 7.82 4.46 -28.56
CA THR A 329 7.96 5.75 -27.88
C THR A 329 7.49 5.67 -26.43
N ILE A 330 6.33 5.05 -26.17
CA ILE A 330 5.83 4.85 -24.80
C ILE A 330 6.48 3.58 -24.23
N ILE A 331 7.20 3.71 -23.12
CA ILE A 331 7.96 2.62 -22.50
C ILE A 331 7.49 2.24 -21.10
N GLY A 332 6.49 2.94 -20.56
CA GLY A 332 5.97 2.76 -19.20
C GLY A 332 4.77 3.66 -18.97
N TYR A 333 4.27 3.68 -17.75
CA TYR A 333 3.24 4.62 -17.27
C TYR A 333 3.58 5.10 -15.86
N VAL A 334 3.16 6.31 -15.48
CA VAL A 334 3.32 6.82 -14.11
C VAL A 334 1.97 7.10 -13.45
N MET A 335 1.85 6.77 -12.16
CA MET A 335 0.60 7.00 -11.40
C MET A 335 0.44 8.47 -10.99
N ALA A 336 1.40 8.97 -10.24
CA ALA A 336 1.30 10.22 -9.50
C ALA A 336 2.66 10.60 -8.92
N ASP A 337 2.73 11.85 -8.49
CA ASP A 337 3.80 12.41 -7.68
C ASP A 337 3.48 12.21 -6.18
N GLU A 338 4.41 11.61 -5.45
CA GLU A 338 4.34 11.29 -4.02
C GLU A 338 2.94 10.96 -3.44
N PRO A 339 2.21 9.97 -3.98
CA PRO A 339 0.83 9.71 -3.58
C PRO A 339 0.65 9.24 -2.12
N GLN A 340 1.72 8.90 -1.42
CA GLN A 340 1.75 8.55 0.01
C GLN A 340 1.65 9.73 0.97
N THR A 341 1.75 10.97 0.50
CA THR A 341 1.98 12.14 1.37
C THR A 341 0.80 12.37 2.33
N GLY A 342 1.09 12.37 3.64
CA GLY A 342 0.16 12.84 4.68
C GLY A 342 -0.49 11.80 5.60
N SER A 343 -0.56 10.51 5.24
CA SER A 343 -1.07 9.45 6.14
C SER A 343 -0.90 8.03 5.58
N CYS A 344 -0.64 7.04 6.43
CA CYS A 344 -0.77 5.62 6.08
C CYS A 344 -2.22 5.16 5.83
N THR A 345 -3.23 6.00 6.11
CA THR A 345 -4.66 5.67 6.06
C THR A 345 -5.51 6.60 5.19
N GLN A 346 -5.09 7.84 4.94
CA GLN A 346 -5.75 8.75 3.99
C GLN A 346 -5.03 8.66 2.66
N TRP A 347 -5.60 7.80 1.80
CA TRP A 347 -4.97 7.13 0.66
C TRP A 347 -3.84 6.18 1.05
N PRO A 348 -4.21 5.01 1.60
CA PRO A 348 -3.23 4.13 2.17
C PRO A 348 -2.37 3.57 1.03
N MET A 349 -1.07 3.49 1.27
CA MET A 349 -0.13 2.63 0.55
C MET A 349 -0.68 1.20 0.25
N SER A 350 -1.77 0.79 0.90
CA SER A 350 -2.45 -0.51 0.74
C SER A 350 -3.29 -0.58 -0.54
N GLY A 351 -3.63 0.56 -1.15
CA GLY A 351 -4.32 0.60 -2.45
C GLY A 351 -3.37 0.35 -3.62
N ILE A 352 -2.09 0.70 -3.47
CA ILE A 352 -1.08 0.64 -4.54
C ILE A 352 -0.96 -0.76 -5.16
N PRO A 353 -0.88 -1.87 -4.41
CA PRO A 353 -0.84 -3.21 -5.02
C PRO A 353 -2.03 -3.49 -5.94
N THR A 354 -3.23 -3.06 -5.55
CA THR A 354 -4.46 -3.22 -6.33
C THR A 354 -4.42 -2.37 -7.61
N GLU A 355 -4.02 -1.10 -7.51
CA GLU A 355 -3.90 -0.22 -8.67
C GLU A 355 -2.89 -0.75 -9.68
N VAL A 356 -1.71 -1.19 -9.24
CA VAL A 356 -0.71 -1.82 -10.12
C VAL A 356 -1.27 -3.06 -10.81
N ALA A 357 -2.03 -3.89 -10.09
CA ALA A 357 -2.65 -5.07 -10.67
C ALA A 357 -3.68 -4.71 -11.77
N ILE A 358 -4.48 -3.66 -11.55
CA ILE A 358 -5.42 -3.13 -12.55
C ILE A 358 -4.65 -2.66 -13.79
N PHE A 359 -3.61 -1.85 -13.65
CA PHE A 359 -2.83 -1.37 -14.79
C PHE A 359 -2.18 -2.50 -15.59
N LYS A 360 -1.62 -3.51 -14.91
CA LYS A 360 -1.06 -4.70 -15.56
C LYS A 360 -2.11 -5.50 -16.35
N SER A 361 -3.37 -5.49 -15.92
CA SER A 361 -4.45 -6.15 -16.66
C SER A 361 -4.73 -5.46 -18.01
N TYR A 362 -4.41 -4.16 -18.12
CA TYR A 362 -4.50 -3.40 -19.36
C TYR A 362 -3.23 -3.47 -20.21
N ASP A 363 -2.05 -3.36 -19.60
CA ASP A 363 -0.76 -3.50 -20.28
C ASP A 363 0.27 -4.22 -19.40
N SER A 364 0.46 -5.51 -19.63
CA SER A 364 1.48 -6.30 -18.95
C SER A 364 2.87 -6.20 -19.62
N THR A 365 2.98 -5.49 -20.75
CA THR A 365 4.20 -5.43 -21.57
C THR A 365 5.10 -4.23 -21.25
N ARG A 366 4.61 -3.32 -20.39
CA ARG A 366 5.30 -2.12 -19.94
C ARG A 366 5.35 -2.06 -18.41
N PRO A 367 6.43 -1.51 -17.82
CA PRO A 367 6.47 -1.21 -16.41
C PRO A 367 5.50 -0.09 -16.04
N PHE A 368 5.22 -0.07 -14.74
CA PHE A 368 4.59 1.05 -14.07
C PHE A 368 5.60 1.72 -13.15
N PHE A 369 5.54 3.02 -13.10
CA PHE A 369 6.42 3.89 -12.35
C PHE A 369 5.61 4.65 -11.31
N LEU A 370 6.20 4.87 -10.14
CA LEU A 370 5.62 5.67 -9.08
C LEU A 370 6.77 6.35 -8.35
N ASN A 371 6.63 7.66 -8.19
CA ASN A 371 7.56 8.44 -7.39
C ASN A 371 7.08 8.52 -5.96
N SER A 372 8.02 8.62 -5.02
CA SER A 372 7.74 8.39 -3.62
C SER A 372 8.66 9.16 -2.70
N GLY A 373 8.14 9.88 -1.70
CA GLY A 373 9.00 10.41 -0.64
C GLY A 373 9.86 9.32 0.04
N ASP A 374 11.16 9.58 0.19
CA ASP A 374 12.14 8.65 0.75
C ASP A 374 11.84 8.19 2.19
N TYR A 375 11.09 8.99 2.95
CA TYR A 375 10.70 8.69 4.32
C TYR A 375 9.76 7.48 4.43
N VAL A 376 9.01 7.13 3.38
CA VAL A 376 8.09 5.99 3.39
C VAL A 376 8.80 4.67 3.68
N PHE A 377 10.05 4.57 3.24
CA PHE A 377 10.77 3.30 3.20
C PHE A 377 11.72 3.10 4.40
N ASN A 378 11.88 4.16 5.20
CA ASN A 378 12.91 4.29 6.22
C ASN A 378 12.33 4.30 7.65
N SER A 379 11.09 4.76 7.81
CA SER A 379 10.60 5.21 9.12
C SER A 379 9.78 4.17 9.90
N GLY A 380 9.46 3.01 9.31
CA GLY A 380 8.44 2.11 9.88
C GLY A 380 7.10 2.83 10.09
N TRP A 381 6.89 3.93 9.34
CA TRP A 381 5.79 4.87 9.53
C TRP A 381 4.43 4.22 9.35
N CYS A 382 4.36 3.19 8.50
CA CYS A 382 3.17 2.38 8.33
C CYS A 382 3.25 1.05 9.08
N PRO A 383 2.23 0.70 9.87
CA PRO A 383 2.22 -0.53 10.66
C PRO A 383 2.07 -1.77 9.78
N GLY A 384 2.55 -2.92 10.28
CA GLY A 384 2.33 -4.22 9.64
C GLY A 384 3.16 -4.44 8.37
N THR A 385 2.58 -5.09 7.36
CA THR A 385 3.25 -5.44 6.09
C THR A 385 3.17 -4.34 5.03
N LEU A 386 2.50 -3.23 5.33
CA LEU A 386 2.10 -2.23 4.34
C LEU A 386 3.24 -1.68 3.49
N ASN A 387 4.39 -1.37 4.12
CA ASN A 387 5.60 -0.94 3.39
C ASN A 387 6.17 -2.05 2.50
N ALA A 388 6.21 -3.29 2.99
CA ALA A 388 6.70 -4.43 2.22
C ALA A 388 5.79 -4.77 1.04
N ASP A 389 4.47 -4.69 1.22
CA ASP A 389 3.47 -4.93 0.18
C ASP A 389 3.55 -3.85 -0.92
N PHE A 390 3.72 -2.60 -0.52
CA PHE A 390 4.01 -1.49 -1.43
C PHE A 390 5.30 -1.73 -2.22
N MET A 391 6.40 -2.07 -1.56
CA MET A 391 7.68 -2.34 -2.20
C MET A 391 7.63 -3.52 -3.17
N ALA A 392 6.89 -4.57 -2.82
CA ALA A 392 6.68 -5.73 -3.67
C ALA A 392 5.78 -5.42 -4.89
N ALA A 393 4.86 -4.47 -4.77
CA ALA A 393 3.95 -4.10 -5.84
C ALA A 393 4.62 -3.26 -6.93
N MET A 394 5.60 -2.42 -6.60
CA MET A 394 6.14 -1.42 -7.52
C MET A 394 7.10 -2.00 -8.59
N PRO A 395 6.80 -1.91 -9.90
CA PRO A 395 7.68 -2.43 -10.96
C PRO A 395 9.01 -1.69 -11.09
N ILE A 396 8.96 -0.36 -11.26
CA ILE A 396 10.12 0.53 -11.15
C ILE A 396 9.90 1.39 -9.90
N GLY A 397 10.87 1.39 -9.00
CA GLY A 397 10.84 2.26 -7.83
C GLY A 397 11.57 3.56 -8.14
N SER A 398 11.07 4.66 -7.61
CA SER A 398 11.81 5.92 -7.49
C SER A 398 11.54 6.54 -6.13
N MET A 399 12.35 7.52 -5.75
CA MET A 399 12.11 8.25 -4.53
C MET A 399 12.51 9.73 -4.61
N ASP A 400 11.66 10.60 -4.10
CA ASP A 400 11.99 11.98 -3.80
C ASP A 400 12.95 12.01 -2.60
N SER A 401 14.21 12.31 -2.89
CA SER A 401 15.23 12.59 -1.90
C SER A 401 16.12 13.73 -2.41
N TYR A 402 16.24 14.78 -1.61
CA TYR A 402 16.82 16.05 -2.03
C TYR A 402 17.99 16.49 -1.12
N PRO A 403 18.97 15.61 -0.84
CA PRO A 403 19.89 15.79 0.27
C PRO A 403 20.80 17.03 0.15
N LEU A 404 21.04 17.53 -1.07
CA LEU A 404 21.87 18.72 -1.30
C LEU A 404 21.21 20.04 -0.92
N ILE A 405 19.91 20.20 -1.21
CA ILE A 405 19.23 21.50 -1.11
C ILE A 405 17.96 21.50 -0.25
N ASN A 406 17.49 20.34 0.20
CA ASN A 406 16.25 20.26 0.97
C ASN A 406 16.25 19.11 2.00
N PRO A 407 16.30 19.44 3.31
CA PRO A 407 16.53 18.46 4.35
C PRO A 407 15.25 17.82 4.94
N TRP A 408 14.08 17.80 4.29
CA TRP A 408 12.91 17.07 4.84
C TRP A 408 13.23 15.60 5.19
N THR A 409 14.20 15.03 4.49
CA THR A 409 14.73 13.68 4.64
C THR A 409 15.65 13.50 5.86
N THR A 410 16.08 14.59 6.51
CA THR A 410 17.06 14.59 7.60
C THR A 410 16.45 14.65 8.99
N TYR A 411 15.12 14.60 9.15
CA TYR A 411 14.48 14.65 10.48
C TYR A 411 15.04 13.60 11.46
N ASN A 412 15.61 12.49 10.94
CA ASN A 412 16.27 11.43 11.70
C ASN A 412 17.81 11.46 11.67
N ALA A 413 18.45 12.26 10.81
CA ALA A 413 19.91 12.35 10.71
C ALA A 413 20.46 13.34 11.75
N ALA A 414 20.35 13.03 13.04
CA ALA A 414 20.95 13.84 14.10
C ALA A 414 22.49 13.82 14.00
N GLY A 415 23.07 14.77 13.25
CA GLY A 415 24.51 14.92 13.11
C GLY A 415 24.89 16.37 12.92
N THR A 416 25.66 16.93 13.86
CA THR A 416 26.27 18.25 13.71
C THR A 416 27.50 18.13 12.80
N GLY A 417 27.51 18.91 11.71
CA GLY A 417 28.62 18.97 10.75
C GLY A 417 28.16 19.59 9.42
N THR A 418 28.77 20.69 9.04
CA THR A 418 28.67 21.42 7.75
C THR A 418 28.54 20.55 6.50
N PRO A 419 27.84 21.06 5.46
CA PRO A 419 26.50 20.65 5.07
C PRO A 419 26.26 19.15 5.22
N VAL A 420 25.00 18.75 5.48
CA VAL A 420 24.62 17.34 5.62
C VAL A 420 25.29 16.52 4.52
N ASP A 421 26.00 15.45 4.90
CA ASP A 421 26.77 14.62 4.01
C ASP A 421 25.83 13.94 3.02
N SER A 422 25.58 14.63 1.93
CA SER A 422 24.40 14.38 1.11
C SER A 422 24.54 13.06 0.37
N LEU A 423 25.79 12.68 0.07
CA LEU A 423 26.16 11.39 -0.49
C LEU A 423 25.91 10.25 0.47
N TRP A 424 26.21 10.45 1.76
CA TRP A 424 25.91 9.47 2.78
C TRP A 424 24.40 9.17 2.78
N ILE A 425 23.58 10.22 2.79
CA ILE A 425 22.13 10.07 2.78
C ILE A 425 21.66 9.41 1.50
N GLN A 426 22.10 9.91 0.34
CA GLN A 426 21.70 9.36 -0.95
C GLN A 426 22.08 7.88 -1.08
N GLY A 427 23.33 7.55 -0.78
CA GLY A 427 23.84 6.18 -0.86
C GLY A 427 23.07 5.24 0.05
N TRP A 428 22.81 5.66 1.29
CA TRP A 428 22.03 4.88 2.24
C TRP A 428 20.59 4.68 1.78
N SER A 429 19.90 5.77 1.40
CA SER A 429 18.50 5.71 0.95
C SER A 429 18.35 4.79 -0.26
N VAL A 430 19.19 4.94 -1.30
CA VAL A 430 19.16 4.09 -2.48
C VAL A 430 19.45 2.63 -2.13
N ALA A 431 20.46 2.35 -1.30
CA ALA A 431 20.80 0.99 -0.89
C ALA A 431 19.64 0.32 -0.13
N GLN A 432 18.96 1.05 0.76
CA GLN A 432 17.78 0.57 1.46
C GLN A 432 16.65 0.25 0.48
N MET A 433 16.32 1.16 -0.44
CA MET A 433 15.27 0.93 -1.44
C MET A 433 15.54 -0.34 -2.24
N VAL A 434 16.75 -0.46 -2.78
CA VAL A 434 17.11 -1.60 -3.62
C VAL A 434 17.07 -2.91 -2.82
N SER A 435 17.41 -2.89 -1.53
CA SER A 435 17.40 -4.09 -0.67
C SER A 435 16.01 -4.61 -0.30
N GLN A 436 15.02 -3.71 -0.23
CA GLN A 436 13.65 -4.04 0.17
C GLN A 436 12.75 -4.43 -1.01
N ARG A 437 13.23 -4.27 -2.26
CA ARG A 437 12.47 -4.54 -3.48
C ARG A 437 12.65 -5.97 -3.97
N PRO A 438 11.72 -6.49 -4.81
CA PRO A 438 11.90 -7.79 -5.45
C PRO A 438 13.22 -7.85 -6.22
N ALA A 439 13.91 -8.99 -6.15
CA ALA A 439 15.18 -9.17 -6.83
C ALA A 439 15.05 -8.90 -8.35
N GLY A 440 15.93 -8.05 -8.88
CA GLY A 440 15.94 -7.65 -10.29
C GLY A 440 15.02 -6.45 -10.61
N ALA A 441 14.17 -6.01 -9.69
CA ALA A 441 13.31 -4.85 -9.89
C ALA A 441 14.15 -3.57 -10.04
N PRO A 442 14.05 -2.84 -11.17
CA PRO A 442 14.77 -1.59 -11.34
C PRO A 442 14.37 -0.55 -10.31
N PHE A 443 15.34 0.30 -9.98
CA PHE A 443 15.16 1.50 -9.17
C PHE A 443 15.81 2.67 -9.90
N TRP A 444 15.09 3.78 -10.03
CA TRP A 444 15.59 5.02 -10.59
C TRP A 444 15.76 6.02 -9.46
N ALA A 445 16.94 6.61 -9.34
CA ALA A 445 17.21 7.56 -8.27
C ALA A 445 16.93 8.97 -8.75
N PHE A 446 16.17 9.70 -7.96
CA PHE A 446 16.00 11.13 -8.12
C PHE A 446 17.27 11.85 -7.73
N VAL A 447 17.64 12.84 -8.54
CA VAL A 447 18.80 13.71 -8.32
C VAL A 447 18.38 15.12 -8.64
N GLU A 448 18.50 15.98 -7.64
CA GLU A 448 18.23 17.40 -7.83
C GLU A 448 19.44 18.14 -8.37
N THR A 449 19.17 18.98 -9.36
CA THR A 449 20.21 19.72 -10.09
C THR A 449 20.29 21.19 -9.66
N GLY A 450 19.47 21.60 -8.68
CA GLY A 450 19.41 22.93 -8.10
C GLY A 450 18.46 23.90 -8.84
N SER A 451 18.38 25.13 -8.32
CA SER A 451 17.61 26.26 -8.86
C SER A 451 18.38 27.57 -8.73
N ASP A 452 17.98 28.65 -9.42
CA ASP A 452 18.50 30.00 -9.15
C ASP A 452 17.78 30.72 -8.01
N ALA A 453 16.56 30.31 -7.74
CA ALA A 453 15.79 30.77 -6.61
C ALA A 453 16.24 30.08 -5.32
N LEU A 454 15.82 30.64 -4.17
CA LEU A 454 15.83 29.89 -2.91
C LEU A 454 15.14 28.55 -3.22
N GLY A 455 15.87 27.43 -3.14
CA GLY A 455 15.26 26.10 -3.30
C GLY A 455 14.01 26.02 -2.44
N PHE A 456 13.05 25.16 -2.79
CA PHE A 456 11.73 25.05 -2.17
C PHE A 456 11.72 25.17 -0.62
N GLY A 457 12.82 24.86 0.07
CA GLY A 457 12.97 24.96 1.52
C GLY A 457 13.76 26.13 2.14
N GLY A 458 14.32 27.07 1.37
CA GLY A 458 15.13 28.16 1.93
C GLY A 458 14.35 29.11 2.85
N SER A 459 13.57 30.02 2.27
CA SER A 459 12.76 30.97 3.05
C SER A 459 11.46 30.38 3.59
N GLY A 460 10.90 29.36 2.91
CA GLY A 460 9.63 28.73 3.29
C GLY A 460 9.70 27.87 4.56
N ASN A 461 10.88 27.33 4.89
CA ASN A 461 11.07 26.39 6.01
C ASN A 461 12.00 26.94 7.11
N GLY A 462 12.16 28.26 7.19
CA GLY A 462 12.93 28.91 8.25
C GLY A 462 14.45 28.86 8.10
N PHE A 463 14.99 28.53 6.92
CA PHE A 463 16.43 28.66 6.64
C PHE A 463 16.79 30.10 6.25
N THR A 464 17.96 30.55 6.71
CA THR A 464 18.58 31.80 6.27
C THR A 464 19.70 31.49 5.28
N CYS A 465 19.61 32.02 4.06
CA CYS A 465 20.56 31.74 2.99
C CYS A 465 21.58 32.86 2.77
N ASN A 466 22.81 32.48 2.43
CA ASN A 466 23.91 33.37 2.07
C ASN A 466 24.45 33.01 0.68
N THR A 467 24.16 33.86 -0.29
CA THR A 467 24.57 33.71 -1.70
C THR A 467 26.07 33.72 -1.93
N SER A 468 26.84 34.43 -1.09
CA SER A 468 28.30 34.49 -1.22
C SER A 468 28.98 33.18 -0.85
N THR A 469 28.37 32.39 0.05
CA THR A 469 28.89 31.10 0.49
C THR A 469 28.14 29.91 -0.12
N ASN A 470 27.05 30.18 -0.85
CA ASN A 470 26.14 29.17 -1.40
C ASN A 470 25.56 28.23 -0.31
N THR A 471 25.34 28.74 0.91
CA THR A 471 24.83 27.95 2.05
C THR A 471 23.53 28.52 2.61
N CYS A 472 22.68 27.65 3.15
CA CYS A 472 21.51 28.02 3.92
C CYS A 472 21.54 27.33 5.28
N THR A 473 21.17 28.04 6.36
CA THR A 473 21.25 27.54 7.74
C THR A 473 19.94 27.66 8.50
N ASN A 474 19.60 26.65 9.29
CA ASN A 474 18.50 26.66 10.27
C ASN A 474 18.96 25.93 11.54
N GLY A 475 19.21 26.66 12.63
CA GLY A 475 19.85 26.10 13.81
C GLY A 475 21.23 25.51 13.48
N SER A 476 21.44 24.23 13.79
CA SER A 476 22.69 23.50 13.47
C SER A 476 22.74 22.91 12.05
N TRP A 477 21.66 23.01 11.28
CA TRP A 477 21.58 22.48 9.92
C TRP A 477 22.19 23.45 8.93
N THR A 478 22.99 22.93 8.01
CA THR A 478 23.53 23.65 6.85
C THR A 478 23.25 22.84 5.59
N ILE A 479 22.72 23.48 4.55
CA ILE A 479 22.45 22.91 3.22
C ILE A 479 22.99 23.84 2.14
N TYR A 480 23.04 23.39 0.89
CA TYR A 480 23.39 24.26 -0.22
C TYR A 480 22.21 25.10 -0.68
N GLN A 481 22.48 26.35 -1.00
CA GLN A 481 21.48 27.18 -1.68
C GLN A 481 21.23 26.68 -3.10
N ARG A 482 22.29 26.21 -3.79
CA ARG A 482 22.25 25.63 -5.12
C ARG A 482 23.13 24.38 -5.16
N ALA A 483 22.63 23.30 -5.74
CA ALA A 483 23.37 22.04 -5.89
C ALA A 483 24.67 22.27 -6.67
N PRO A 484 25.85 22.13 -6.05
CA PRO A 484 27.12 22.32 -6.76
C PRO A 484 27.34 21.24 -7.83
N ALA A 485 27.89 21.64 -8.98
CA ALA A 485 28.04 20.76 -10.15
C ALA A 485 28.79 19.44 -9.87
N ASN A 486 29.87 19.51 -9.10
CA ASN A 486 30.65 18.34 -8.67
C ASN A 486 29.82 17.40 -7.75
N LEU A 487 28.98 17.97 -6.89
CA LEU A 487 28.12 17.19 -5.99
C LEU A 487 26.98 16.50 -6.73
N VAL A 488 26.36 17.17 -7.71
CA VAL A 488 25.34 16.54 -8.58
C VAL A 488 25.92 15.32 -9.31
N ASN A 489 27.15 15.42 -9.85
CA ASN A 489 27.83 14.28 -10.46
C ASN A 489 28.06 13.15 -9.44
N ALA A 490 28.55 13.50 -8.24
CA ALA A 490 28.81 12.55 -7.18
C ALA A 490 27.54 11.87 -6.63
N GLU A 491 26.41 12.58 -6.59
CA GLU A 491 25.11 12.05 -6.20
C GLU A 491 24.61 11.02 -7.22
N VAL A 492 24.70 11.32 -8.52
CA VAL A 492 24.38 10.39 -9.60
C VAL A 492 25.17 9.09 -9.48
N TRP A 493 26.49 9.19 -9.32
CA TRP A 493 27.34 8.00 -9.21
C TRP A 493 27.13 7.26 -7.89
N MET A 494 26.91 7.96 -6.78
CA MET A 494 26.58 7.35 -5.50
C MET A 494 25.27 6.53 -5.58
N SER A 495 24.24 7.06 -6.26
CA SER A 495 23.01 6.33 -6.53
C SER A 495 23.27 5.05 -7.34
N ILE A 496 24.06 5.15 -8.42
CA ILE A 496 24.39 3.99 -9.28
C ILE A 496 25.18 2.94 -8.50
N ILE A 497 26.20 3.36 -7.75
CA ILE A 497 27.02 2.48 -6.92
C ILE A 497 26.13 1.69 -5.95
N ASN A 498 25.10 2.33 -5.39
CA ASN A 498 24.17 1.72 -4.44
C ASN A 498 22.99 0.96 -5.09
N GLY A 499 22.91 0.95 -6.43
CA GLY A 499 22.02 0.07 -7.18
C GLY A 499 21.00 0.72 -8.09
N ALA A 500 21.00 2.04 -8.21
CA ALA A 500 20.15 2.70 -9.19
C ALA A 500 20.51 2.23 -10.60
N ALA A 501 19.47 1.89 -11.36
CA ALA A 501 19.54 1.47 -12.76
C ALA A 501 19.00 2.55 -13.71
N GLY A 502 18.86 3.77 -13.22
CA GLY A 502 18.41 4.95 -13.93
C GLY A 502 18.51 6.19 -13.03
N ILE A 503 18.57 7.36 -13.65
CA ILE A 503 18.65 8.65 -12.97
C ILE A 503 17.50 9.53 -13.44
N GLU A 504 16.86 10.15 -12.47
CA GLU A 504 15.74 11.05 -12.67
C GLU A 504 16.12 12.44 -12.20
N TYR A 505 16.21 13.38 -13.13
CA TYR A 505 16.63 14.73 -12.83
C TYR A 505 15.43 15.59 -12.45
N PHE A 506 15.49 16.15 -11.24
CA PHE A 506 14.64 17.26 -10.85
C PHE A 506 15.30 18.57 -11.24
N CYS A 507 14.62 19.32 -12.11
CA CYS A 507 15.16 20.52 -12.76
C CYS A 507 14.34 21.77 -12.40
N GLU A 508 14.06 21.98 -11.11
CA GLU A 508 13.16 23.03 -10.63
C GLU A 508 13.74 24.46 -10.70
N ASP A 509 12.86 25.46 -10.91
CA ASP A 509 13.10 26.88 -10.61
C ASP A 509 11.83 27.48 -9.97
N THR A 510 11.91 27.89 -8.71
CA THR A 510 10.75 28.35 -7.91
C THR A 510 10.26 29.76 -8.27
N THR A 511 10.90 30.47 -9.20
CA THR A 511 10.53 31.87 -9.51
C THR A 511 9.71 32.06 -10.78
N ALA A 512 9.87 31.22 -11.82
CA ALA A 512 9.07 31.32 -13.05
C ALA A 512 9.27 30.15 -14.05
N SER A 513 8.95 28.91 -13.68
CA SER A 513 8.83 27.72 -14.56
C SER A 513 10.09 26.85 -14.72
N PHE A 514 9.86 25.55 -14.90
CA PHE A 514 10.74 24.42 -14.60
C PHE A 514 11.57 23.94 -15.80
N ALA A 515 12.90 24.04 -15.70
CA ALA A 515 13.93 23.16 -16.31
C ALA A 515 15.32 23.80 -16.14
N TYR A 516 15.70 24.16 -14.90
CA TYR A 516 16.96 24.84 -14.60
C TYR A 516 18.19 24.10 -15.15
N CYS A 517 18.21 22.78 -14.94
CA CYS A 517 19.22 21.85 -15.43
C CYS A 517 19.34 21.80 -16.96
N MET A 518 18.39 22.38 -17.69
CA MET A 518 18.42 22.48 -19.14
C MET A 518 18.77 23.89 -19.61
N GLY A 519 19.20 24.78 -18.73
CA GLY A 519 19.60 26.14 -19.10
C GLY A 519 18.44 27.11 -19.24
N GLN A 520 17.23 26.73 -18.82
CA GLN A 520 16.04 27.59 -18.90
C GLN A 520 16.30 28.97 -18.26
N GLY A 521 15.81 30.03 -18.90
CA GLY A 521 16.05 31.41 -18.45
C GLY A 521 17.44 31.98 -18.78
N GLY A 522 18.42 31.13 -19.12
CA GLY A 522 19.73 31.54 -19.61
C GLY A 522 20.62 32.25 -18.61
N SER A 523 20.36 32.07 -17.31
CA SER A 523 21.27 32.53 -16.28
C SER A 523 22.60 31.78 -16.35
N VAL A 524 23.65 32.37 -15.77
CA VAL A 524 24.97 31.73 -15.64
C VAL A 524 24.87 30.40 -14.88
N GLY A 525 24.03 30.33 -13.85
CA GLY A 525 23.80 29.12 -13.08
C GLY A 525 23.10 28.03 -13.90
N ALA A 526 22.03 28.37 -14.61
CA ALA A 526 21.27 27.42 -15.43
C ALA A 526 22.14 26.86 -16.57
N LEU A 527 22.92 27.70 -17.24
CA LEU A 527 23.84 27.25 -18.30
C LEU A 527 24.96 26.36 -17.75
N ALA A 528 25.44 26.62 -16.53
CA ALA A 528 26.41 25.75 -15.86
C ALA A 528 25.79 24.40 -15.46
N ALA A 529 24.56 24.39 -14.96
CA ALA A 529 23.82 23.16 -14.66
C ALA A 529 23.58 22.32 -15.93
N GLN A 530 23.18 22.97 -17.03
CA GLN A 530 23.05 22.35 -18.36
C GLN A 530 24.35 21.68 -18.81
N ALA A 531 25.46 22.41 -18.80
CA ALA A 531 26.76 21.86 -19.19
C ALA A 531 27.18 20.68 -18.29
N ASN A 532 26.81 20.72 -17.01
CA ASN A 532 27.11 19.67 -16.06
C ASN A 532 26.30 18.39 -16.32
N VAL A 533 24.98 18.52 -16.51
CA VAL A 533 24.10 17.39 -16.85
C VAL A 533 24.51 16.78 -18.19
N THR A 534 24.84 17.59 -19.20
CA THR A 534 25.39 17.09 -20.48
C THR A 534 26.65 16.25 -20.26
N TYR A 535 27.58 16.71 -19.41
CA TYR A 535 28.79 15.96 -19.08
C TYR A 535 28.47 14.63 -18.39
N ILE A 536 27.61 14.65 -17.37
CA ILE A 536 27.23 13.44 -16.62
C ILE A 536 26.58 12.42 -17.56
N ASN A 537 25.55 12.83 -18.31
CA ASN A 537 24.82 11.94 -19.22
C ASN A 537 25.69 11.40 -20.36
N SER A 538 26.66 12.18 -20.83
CA SER A 538 27.64 11.69 -21.81
C SER A 538 28.51 10.55 -21.25
N ASN A 539 28.90 10.62 -19.98
CA ASN A 539 29.61 9.54 -19.30
C ASN A 539 28.70 8.34 -19.03
N LEU A 540 27.47 8.55 -18.54
CA LEU A 540 26.51 7.46 -18.35
C LEU A 540 26.26 6.70 -19.65
N LYS A 541 26.11 7.42 -20.76
CA LYS A 541 25.97 6.83 -22.09
C LYS A 541 27.21 6.04 -22.53
N SER A 542 28.42 6.56 -22.30
CA SER A 542 29.66 5.86 -22.67
C SER A 542 29.89 4.58 -21.85
N PHE A 543 29.38 4.54 -20.61
CA PHE A 543 29.43 3.37 -19.74
C PHE A 543 28.15 2.52 -19.75
N ALA A 544 27.13 2.85 -20.56
CA ALA A 544 25.81 2.20 -20.48
C ALA A 544 25.87 0.67 -20.54
N GLN A 545 26.69 0.11 -21.45
CA GLN A 545 26.85 -1.35 -21.56
C GLN A 545 27.49 -1.97 -20.31
N VAL A 546 28.41 -1.26 -19.66
CA VAL A 546 29.02 -1.67 -18.38
C VAL A 546 27.99 -1.57 -17.26
N LEU A 547 27.24 -0.47 -17.18
CA LEU A 547 26.23 -0.24 -16.15
C LEU A 547 25.09 -1.27 -16.23
N ASN A 548 24.70 -1.65 -17.45
CA ASN A 548 23.68 -2.66 -17.73
C ASN A 548 24.20 -4.11 -17.63
N SER A 549 25.52 -4.31 -17.46
CA SER A 549 26.10 -5.65 -17.30
C SER A 549 25.90 -6.21 -15.88
N PRO A 550 26.11 -7.52 -15.68
CA PRO A 550 25.97 -8.16 -14.37
C PRO A 550 26.83 -7.50 -13.30
N THR A 551 26.23 -7.23 -12.14
CA THR A 551 26.94 -6.85 -10.92
C THR A 551 27.57 -8.09 -10.30
N VAL A 552 28.89 -8.09 -10.14
CA VAL A 552 29.66 -9.21 -9.55
C VAL A 552 30.21 -8.89 -8.16
N GLY A 553 29.99 -7.68 -7.67
CA GLY A 553 30.23 -7.26 -6.30
C GLY A 553 29.68 -5.87 -6.07
N ARG A 554 29.10 -5.60 -4.91
CA ARG A 554 28.67 -4.26 -4.50
C ARG A 554 28.64 -4.17 -2.99
N CYS A 555 29.34 -3.21 -2.41
CA CYS A 555 29.20 -2.96 -1.00
C CYS A 555 29.33 -1.47 -0.67
N THR A 556 28.61 -1.07 0.37
CA THR A 556 28.66 0.26 0.96
C THR A 556 29.08 0.11 2.42
N MET A 557 29.97 0.98 2.88
CA MET A 557 30.42 0.99 4.27
C MET A 557 29.46 1.77 5.18
N ASN A 558 28.58 2.58 4.60
CA ASN A 558 27.50 3.25 5.28
C ASN A 558 26.40 2.26 5.68
N THR A 559 26.15 2.12 6.99
CA THR A 559 25.21 1.14 7.54
C THR A 559 23.97 1.78 8.16
N GLY A 560 23.81 3.10 8.08
CA GLY A 560 22.70 3.80 8.73
C GLY A 560 22.75 5.31 8.51
N MET A 561 21.63 6.00 8.68
CA MET A 561 21.58 7.46 8.47
C MET A 561 22.45 8.29 9.43
N ALA A 562 22.72 7.81 10.65
CA ALA A 562 23.59 8.56 11.57
C ALA A 562 25.06 8.40 11.16
N TYR A 563 25.87 9.46 11.22
CA TYR A 563 27.29 9.41 10.81
C TYR A 563 28.17 8.48 11.65
N ALA A 564 27.68 8.00 12.79
CA ALA A 564 28.33 6.95 13.57
C ALA A 564 28.10 5.54 12.97
N ASN A 565 27.14 5.38 12.07
CA ASN A 565 26.72 4.10 11.50
C ASN A 565 27.52 3.79 10.23
N TYR A 566 28.80 3.48 10.40
CA TYR A 566 29.61 2.93 9.32
C TYR A 566 30.54 1.82 9.81
N THR A 567 31.07 1.09 8.84
CA THR A 567 32.14 0.11 9.02
C THR A 567 33.41 0.58 8.31
N THR A 568 34.58 0.13 8.75
CA THR A 568 35.85 0.44 8.07
C THR A 568 36.15 -0.53 6.92
N SER A 569 35.29 -1.54 6.71
CA SER A 569 35.42 -2.53 5.66
C SER A 569 34.08 -3.11 5.27
N CYS A 570 33.86 -3.38 3.99
CA CYS A 570 32.71 -4.16 3.51
C CYS A 570 33.13 -5.19 2.47
N SER A 571 32.34 -6.26 2.33
CA SER A 571 32.60 -7.34 1.38
C SER A 571 31.31 -7.88 0.76
N ASN A 572 31.29 -8.03 -0.56
CA ASN A 572 30.18 -8.63 -1.30
C ASN A 572 30.64 -9.08 -2.69
N GLY A 573 30.26 -10.30 -3.09
CA GLY A 573 30.69 -10.88 -4.35
C GLY A 573 32.23 -11.00 -4.40
N ILE A 574 32.85 -10.54 -5.49
CA ILE A 574 34.31 -10.55 -5.63
C ILE A 574 35.01 -9.40 -4.89
N LEU A 575 34.25 -8.40 -4.42
CA LEU A 575 34.78 -7.16 -3.86
C LEU A 575 34.88 -7.23 -2.34
N THR A 576 36.05 -6.88 -1.82
CA THR A 576 36.23 -6.37 -0.46
C THR A 576 36.90 -5.00 -0.53
N ILE A 577 36.45 -4.04 0.26
CA ILE A 577 37.06 -2.72 0.39
C ILE A 577 37.36 -2.45 1.86
N THR A 578 38.49 -1.82 2.14
CA THR A 578 38.85 -1.32 3.48
C THR A 578 39.31 0.13 3.38
N THR A 579 38.91 0.97 4.33
CA THR A 579 39.41 2.35 4.43
C THR A 579 40.58 2.42 5.40
N GLY A 580 41.59 3.22 5.04
CA GLY A 580 42.74 3.50 5.90
C GLY A 580 42.45 4.48 7.05
N THR A 581 41.21 4.98 7.17
CA THR A 581 40.82 5.96 8.20
C THR A 581 39.61 5.45 8.99
N SER A 582 39.44 5.96 10.22
CA SER A 582 38.25 5.72 11.03
C SER A 582 37.17 6.78 10.82
N THR A 583 37.14 7.46 9.67
CA THR A 583 36.20 8.58 9.47
C THR A 583 35.65 8.70 8.08
N VAL A 584 36.22 8.03 7.08
CA VAL A 584 35.79 8.13 5.67
C VAL A 584 35.47 6.75 5.11
N PRO A 585 34.22 6.29 5.25
CA PRO A 585 33.68 5.14 4.52
C PRO A 585 33.58 5.39 3.01
N ALA A 586 33.41 4.30 2.29
CA ALA A 586 33.29 4.28 0.84
C ALA A 586 32.21 3.31 0.38
N SER A 587 31.67 3.61 -0.79
CA SER A 587 30.80 2.72 -1.54
C SER A 587 31.47 2.33 -2.85
N ALA A 588 31.30 1.08 -3.25
CA ALA A 588 31.83 0.59 -4.51
C ALA A 588 30.95 -0.49 -5.16
N LEU A 589 30.96 -0.48 -6.48
CA LEU A 589 30.22 -1.37 -7.37
C LEU A 589 31.18 -2.01 -8.37
N VAL A 590 31.01 -3.29 -8.63
CA VAL A 590 31.81 -4.07 -9.58
C VAL A 590 30.93 -4.70 -10.64
N LYS A 591 31.24 -4.39 -11.89
CA LYS A 591 30.57 -4.86 -13.11
C LYS A 591 31.49 -5.76 -13.91
N SER A 592 30.94 -6.79 -14.57
CA SER A 592 31.70 -7.63 -15.50
C SER A 592 31.20 -7.45 -16.92
N TYR A 593 32.06 -6.97 -17.81
CA TYR A 593 31.69 -6.66 -19.19
C TYR A 593 32.84 -6.92 -20.16
N SER A 594 32.56 -7.63 -21.26
CA SER A 594 33.49 -7.89 -22.36
C SER A 594 34.88 -8.41 -21.91
N GLY A 595 34.88 -9.35 -20.96
CA GLY A 595 36.11 -9.95 -20.42
C GLY A 595 36.92 -9.04 -19.49
N ALA A 596 36.45 -7.82 -19.20
CA ALA A 596 37.00 -6.92 -18.21
C ALA A 596 36.15 -6.87 -16.94
N THR A 597 36.77 -6.47 -15.84
CA THR A 597 36.08 -6.09 -14.61
C THR A 597 36.13 -4.58 -14.46
N TYR A 598 35.01 -3.94 -14.18
CA TYR A 598 34.93 -2.51 -13.92
C TYR A 598 34.59 -2.27 -12.46
N LEU A 599 35.44 -1.54 -11.74
CA LEU A 599 35.21 -1.09 -10.36
C LEU A 599 34.83 0.39 -10.40
N ILE A 600 33.71 0.76 -9.78
CA ILE A 600 33.23 2.13 -9.64
C ILE A 600 33.21 2.43 -8.14
N ALA A 601 33.92 3.47 -7.70
CA ALA A 601 34.06 3.77 -6.28
C ALA A 601 34.06 5.27 -6.00
N GLN A 602 33.58 5.62 -4.80
CA GLN A 602 33.50 6.99 -4.31
C GLN A 602 33.47 6.99 -2.76
N PRO A 603 33.98 8.03 -2.08
CA PRO A 603 33.76 8.22 -0.65
C PRO A 603 32.28 8.47 -0.33
N ASP A 604 31.82 7.97 0.80
CA ASP A 604 30.45 8.20 1.28
C ASP A 604 30.33 9.52 2.04
N ARG A 605 31.47 10.11 2.42
CA ARG A 605 31.50 11.33 3.22
C ARG A 605 32.73 12.18 3.10
N ASN A 606 32.63 13.37 3.67
CA ASN A 606 33.73 14.30 3.73
C ASN A 606 34.97 13.80 4.51
N GLY A 607 36.16 14.00 3.95
CA GLY A 607 37.49 13.55 4.36
C GLY A 607 38.32 12.83 3.27
N SER A 608 39.64 13.03 3.29
CA SER A 608 40.58 12.28 2.44
C SER A 608 40.81 10.87 2.98
N ALA A 609 40.88 9.89 2.09
CA ALA A 609 41.16 8.50 2.46
C ALA A 609 41.89 7.72 1.37
N ALA A 610 42.64 6.72 1.81
CA ALA A 610 43.15 5.66 0.95
C ALA A 610 42.25 4.44 1.08
N PHE A 611 41.66 4.00 -0.02
CA PHE A 611 40.85 2.79 -0.08
C PHE A 611 41.68 1.66 -0.66
N THR A 612 41.67 0.52 0.03
CA THR A 612 42.27 -0.71 -0.46
C THR A 612 41.15 -1.61 -0.96
N PHE A 613 41.25 -1.99 -2.23
CA PHE A 613 40.31 -2.87 -2.90
C PHE A 613 40.95 -4.25 -3.05
N THR A 614 40.25 -5.29 -2.60
CA THR A 614 40.56 -6.70 -2.87
C THR A 614 39.53 -7.23 -3.85
N LEU A 615 39.98 -7.78 -4.98
CA LEU A 615 39.11 -8.29 -6.03
C LEU A 615 39.43 -9.76 -6.30
N THR A 616 38.68 -10.65 -5.65
CA THR A 616 38.94 -12.10 -5.66
C THR A 616 39.09 -12.63 -7.08
N GLY A 617 40.17 -13.36 -7.33
CA GLY A 617 40.47 -13.98 -8.63
C GLY A 617 41.16 -13.05 -9.64
N LEU A 618 41.48 -11.81 -9.29
CA LEU A 618 42.14 -10.85 -10.20
C LEU A 618 43.61 -10.55 -9.83
N ALA A 619 44.28 -11.46 -9.12
CA ALA A 619 45.70 -11.30 -8.78
C ALA A 619 46.57 -11.15 -10.06
N GLY A 620 47.53 -10.23 -10.03
CA GLY A 620 48.42 -9.92 -11.17
C GLY A 620 47.78 -9.11 -12.31
N LYS A 621 46.47 -8.81 -12.23
CA LYS A 621 45.76 -7.96 -13.19
C LYS A 621 46.12 -6.49 -12.99
N THR A 622 45.81 -5.66 -13.98
CA THR A 622 46.07 -4.21 -13.91
C THR A 622 44.76 -3.43 -13.85
N ALA A 623 44.57 -2.62 -12.82
CA ALA A 623 43.49 -1.65 -12.72
C ALA A 623 43.93 -0.31 -13.32
N LYS A 624 43.29 0.12 -14.40
CA LYS A 624 43.51 1.41 -15.05
C LYS A 624 42.35 2.36 -14.74
N VAL A 625 42.63 3.57 -14.26
CA VAL A 625 41.61 4.62 -14.07
C VAL A 625 41.13 5.10 -15.44
N VAL A 626 39.90 4.78 -15.80
CA VAL A 626 39.26 5.15 -17.09
C VAL A 626 38.27 6.29 -16.96
N TYR A 627 37.86 6.61 -15.74
CA TYR A 627 37.12 7.83 -15.40
C TYR A 627 37.54 8.31 -14.03
N ASP A 628 37.69 9.62 -13.90
CA ASP A 628 37.95 10.31 -12.64
C ASP A 628 37.24 11.67 -12.73
N SER A 629 36.26 11.91 -11.87
CA SER A 629 35.50 13.17 -11.88
C SER A 629 36.39 14.40 -11.69
N ASN A 630 37.54 14.25 -11.02
CA ASN A 630 38.50 15.35 -10.87
C ASN A 630 39.08 15.81 -12.21
N SER A 631 39.08 14.98 -13.26
CA SER A 631 39.47 15.45 -14.60
C SER A 631 38.65 16.66 -15.07
N ARG A 632 37.40 16.79 -14.60
CA ARG A 632 36.49 17.89 -14.91
C ARG A 632 36.46 18.99 -13.85
N TYR A 633 36.50 18.61 -12.57
CA TYR A 633 36.23 19.53 -11.45
C TYR A 633 37.48 19.95 -10.68
N ASP A 634 38.56 19.15 -10.71
CA ASP A 634 39.85 19.46 -10.07
C ASP A 634 41.01 18.77 -10.80
N SER A 635 41.35 19.29 -11.98
CA SER A 635 42.33 18.65 -12.86
C SER A 635 43.73 18.50 -12.24
N ALA A 636 44.06 19.26 -11.19
CA ALA A 636 45.34 19.14 -10.49
C ALA A 636 45.43 17.86 -9.65
N ASN A 637 44.28 17.31 -9.24
CA ASN A 637 44.17 16.12 -8.39
C ASN A 637 43.49 14.95 -9.12
N THR A 638 43.49 14.96 -10.46
CA THR A 638 43.03 13.82 -11.25
C THR A 638 44.08 12.71 -11.30
N SER A 639 43.59 11.47 -11.28
CA SER A 639 44.39 10.26 -11.46
C SER A 639 44.01 9.53 -12.75
N LEU A 640 43.23 10.16 -13.64
CA LEU A 640 42.81 9.58 -14.91
C LEU A 640 44.02 9.05 -15.71
N GLY A 641 43.94 7.80 -16.15
CA GLY A 641 45.02 7.12 -16.87
C GLY A 641 46.06 6.42 -15.99
N SER A 642 46.07 6.68 -14.67
CA SER A 642 46.93 5.96 -13.72
C SER A 642 46.62 4.46 -13.72
N THR A 643 47.62 3.64 -13.39
CA THR A 643 47.49 2.18 -13.34
C THR A 643 47.99 1.63 -12.01
N PHE A 644 47.36 0.55 -11.55
CA PHE A 644 47.70 -0.16 -10.32
C PHE A 644 47.76 -1.66 -10.62
N THR A 645 48.86 -2.31 -10.28
CA THR A 645 48.98 -3.77 -10.38
C THR A 645 48.39 -4.41 -9.13
N LEU A 646 47.45 -5.35 -9.31
CA LEU A 646 46.88 -6.11 -8.22
C LEU A 646 47.93 -7.12 -7.71
N ASN A 647 48.22 -7.07 -6.41
CA ASN A 647 49.23 -7.93 -5.79
C ASN A 647 48.80 -9.43 -5.75
N SER A 648 49.59 -10.29 -5.12
CA SER A 648 49.28 -11.73 -4.99
C SER A 648 47.99 -12.03 -4.22
N ALA A 649 47.52 -11.10 -3.38
CA ALA A 649 46.23 -11.16 -2.70
C ALA A 649 45.10 -10.51 -3.53
N ALA A 650 45.36 -10.15 -4.79
CA ALA A 650 44.46 -9.42 -5.67
C ALA A 650 44.06 -8.03 -5.15
N GLN A 651 45.00 -7.32 -4.52
CA GLN A 651 44.77 -6.03 -3.89
C GLN A 651 45.48 -4.88 -4.57
N PHE A 652 44.85 -3.70 -4.56
CA PHE A 652 45.51 -2.42 -4.82
C PHE A 652 44.91 -1.32 -3.94
N THR A 653 45.66 -0.25 -3.73
CA THR A 653 45.24 0.90 -2.91
C THR A 653 45.30 2.17 -3.74
N ASP A 654 44.26 3.00 -3.65
CA ASP A 654 44.23 4.31 -4.29
C ASP A 654 43.72 5.39 -3.31
N LYS A 655 44.18 6.62 -3.50
CA LYS A 655 43.78 7.79 -2.72
C LYS A 655 42.59 8.49 -3.37
N PHE A 656 41.63 8.86 -2.54
CA PHE A 656 40.47 9.66 -2.90
C PHE A 656 40.53 11.00 -2.18
N ALA A 657 39.97 12.04 -2.82
CA ALA A 657 39.76 13.34 -2.22
C ALA A 657 41.04 14.01 -1.71
N ALA A 658 42.10 14.02 -2.54
CA ALA A 658 43.41 14.57 -2.17
C ALA A 658 43.38 16.08 -1.84
N ASN A 659 42.39 16.80 -2.36
CA ASN A 659 42.13 18.22 -2.09
C ASN A 659 41.22 18.46 -0.87
N GLY A 660 40.74 17.41 -0.21
CA GLY A 660 39.76 17.49 0.87
C GLY A 660 38.29 17.52 0.42
N ASP A 661 38.00 17.41 -0.89
CA ASP A 661 36.66 17.28 -1.47
C ASP A 661 36.32 15.82 -1.80
N ASN A 662 35.23 15.31 -1.24
CA ASN A 662 35.08 13.88 -0.99
C ASN A 662 34.03 13.23 -1.87
N TYR A 663 33.88 13.84 -3.02
CA TYR A 663 32.87 13.60 -4.00
C TYR A 663 33.53 13.11 -5.31
N GLN A 664 34.75 12.57 -5.17
CA GLN A 664 35.55 12.05 -6.27
C GLN A 664 35.08 10.65 -6.65
N VAL A 665 34.56 10.52 -7.85
CA VAL A 665 34.20 9.25 -8.45
C VAL A 665 35.36 8.76 -9.28
N LYS A 666 35.73 7.48 -9.14
CA LYS A 666 36.67 6.82 -10.04
C LYS A 666 36.08 5.54 -10.61
N ILE A 667 36.37 5.29 -11.88
CA ILE A 667 36.09 4.01 -12.55
C ILE A 667 37.41 3.41 -12.98
N TYR A 668 37.63 2.15 -12.60
CA TYR A 668 38.78 1.36 -12.98
C TYR A 668 38.34 0.27 -13.96
N GLN A 669 39.04 0.13 -15.07
CA GLN A 669 38.98 -1.04 -15.94
C GLN A 669 40.11 -1.99 -15.55
N ILE A 670 39.79 -3.26 -15.28
CA ILE A 670 40.70 -4.25 -14.71
C ILE A 670 40.79 -5.45 -15.66
N GLN A 671 42.01 -5.73 -16.15
CA GLN A 671 42.29 -6.74 -17.17
C GLN A 671 43.63 -7.46 -16.99
#